data_AF-A0A0B8R1G2-F1
#
_entry.id   AF-A0A0B8R1G2-F1
#
_cell.length_a   1.000
_cell.length_b   1.000
_cell.length_c   1.000
_cell.angle_alpha   90.00
_cell.angle_beta   90.00
_cell.angle_gamma   90.00
#
_symmetry.space_group_name_H-M   'P 1'
#
loop_
_entity.id
_entity.type
_entity.pdbx_description
1 polymer ?
#
loop_
_entity_poly.entity_id
_entity_poly.type
_entity_poly.pdbx_seq_one_letter_code
_entity_poly.pdbx_strand_id
1 'polypeptide(L)'
;MGYFAYKRLETLYGMLLDAGSHLSAQKLSQDLHISERTIRTDIAKLTEFLESHGATITLTRGAGYKIEILDSLVFQAFQAEKNKPKNAGYFDLDNPEERVKYEIFMLLSSGDYIKLEDLADTIFASRATISNDMKQVRKVIAVYDLTLVSKPGSGVKIIGEEEKMRYALTALIASKNAPESYLETFFEWHKQKDKLQKLMTAVTDYFFATNIRFTDEALQNLLLHMMILVERIELGHTLEKFELTDVSEEEIAIATKLSTIIESLFEIDIADADKNYLLLQIASKRILNVEDKEISEFDDYAYIEGMLNRIESHYFYHLQDDMQLKKDLVAHIHSMLYRVKYHMTVKNPMTEHIKRYYPLAYEITLDAVESLKKDYPYDINQNELAYLALHIGASLERNYQISYYRHKSALIVCGSGFGTARIVEAKVKSAVSNLDITKVVSIQEYNRFIHIEEDIILSTVRIPEKNKPVIKISNIPTNEELKMLGAIIQEQTDPNRGFLSNFFTADFFARSSMTNKTAILEEMVDSLRQQNIVGEGFLQSVLEREKLGSTVLGTGIAIPHPLGLMAKETKIVIRILDKPIKWDQKQSVRAVFLLCISKNDYEEAINIYELLVELVREEYGEKLSRLSDFHAFTALANDILKKK
;
A
#
# COMPACT_ATOMS: atom_id res chain seq x y z
N MET A 1 10.86 -25.80 21.66
CA MET A 1 10.62 -24.38 22.03
C MET A 1 10.84 -24.25 23.52
N GLY A 2 11.08 -23.04 24.00
CA GLY A 2 11.46 -22.80 25.38
C GLY A 2 10.34 -22.98 26.42
N TYR A 3 10.70 -23.07 27.69
CA TYR A 3 9.78 -23.07 28.84
C TYR A 3 9.25 -21.67 29.16
N PHE A 4 9.97 -20.63 28.76
CA PHE A 4 9.68 -19.26 29.17
C PHE A 4 9.12 -18.41 28.04
N ALA A 5 8.19 -17.51 28.40
CA ALA A 5 7.56 -16.58 27.46
C ALA A 5 8.54 -15.50 26.95
N TYR A 6 9.56 -15.16 27.74
CA TYR A 6 10.68 -14.31 27.31
C TYR A 6 11.84 -15.15 26.77
N LYS A 7 12.29 -14.82 25.56
CA LYS A 7 13.50 -15.41 24.95
C LYS A 7 14.73 -15.18 25.82
N ARG A 8 14.78 -14.04 26.53
CA ARG A 8 15.85 -13.75 27.49
C ARG A 8 15.86 -14.71 28.68
N LEU A 9 14.71 -15.03 29.27
CA LEU A 9 14.63 -15.99 30.39
C LEU A 9 15.00 -17.40 29.94
N GLU A 10 14.60 -17.78 28.72
CA GLU A 10 15.02 -19.05 28.10
C GLU A 10 16.53 -19.13 27.92
N THR A 11 17.13 -18.04 27.42
CA THR A 11 18.58 -17.97 27.23
C THR A 11 19.30 -18.01 28.57
N LEU A 12 18.82 -17.27 29.58
CA LEU A 12 19.37 -17.27 30.94
C LEU A 12 19.28 -18.65 31.60
N TYR A 13 18.13 -19.32 31.48
CA TYR A 13 17.94 -20.69 31.95
C TYR A 13 18.90 -21.66 31.26
N GLY A 14 18.98 -21.62 29.93
CA GLY A 14 19.90 -22.46 29.15
C GLY A 14 21.35 -22.25 29.56
N MET A 15 21.79 -20.99 29.71
CA MET A 15 23.14 -20.67 30.17
C MET A 15 23.45 -21.26 31.55
N LEU A 16 22.52 -21.16 32.51
CA LEU A 16 22.70 -21.71 33.86
C LEU A 16 22.69 -23.23 33.88
N LEU A 17 21.85 -23.86 33.04
CA LEU A 17 21.74 -25.32 32.95
C LEU A 17 22.97 -25.92 32.28
N ASP A 18 23.40 -25.34 31.15
CA ASP A 18 24.54 -25.81 30.34
C ASP A 18 25.88 -25.61 31.06
N ALA A 19 26.00 -24.54 31.86
CA ALA A 19 27.25 -24.25 32.58
C ALA A 19 27.59 -25.30 33.64
N GLY A 20 26.60 -26.00 34.21
CA GLY A 20 26.77 -26.97 35.31
C GLY A 20 27.46 -26.43 36.57
N SER A 21 27.74 -25.12 36.61
CA SER A 21 28.61 -24.43 37.56
C SER A 21 28.12 -22.99 37.76
N HIS A 22 28.70 -22.25 38.72
CA HIS A 22 28.24 -20.91 39.05
C HIS A 22 28.59 -19.89 37.95
N LEU A 23 27.63 -19.03 37.59
CA LEU A 23 27.81 -17.91 36.67
C LEU A 23 27.63 -16.56 37.39
N SER A 24 28.62 -15.67 37.27
CA SER A 24 28.55 -14.34 37.90
C SER A 24 27.51 -13.45 37.22
N ALA A 25 26.90 -12.54 37.99
CA ALA A 25 25.96 -11.54 37.46
C ALA A 25 26.58 -10.68 36.35
N GLN A 26 27.87 -10.36 36.49
CA GLN A 26 28.63 -9.60 35.50
C GLN A 26 28.77 -10.35 34.17
N LYS A 27 29.09 -11.66 34.22
CA LYS A 27 29.19 -12.49 33.02
C LYS A 27 27.84 -12.60 32.31
N LEU A 28 26.78 -12.92 33.06
CA LEU A 28 25.42 -12.98 32.52
C LEU A 28 24.96 -11.64 31.93
N SER A 29 25.32 -10.52 32.56
CA SER A 29 25.02 -9.17 32.09
C SER A 29 25.73 -8.85 30.77
N GLN A 30 27.00 -9.26 30.61
CA GLN A 30 27.78 -9.08 29.38
C GLN A 30 27.23 -9.94 28.23
N ASP A 31 26.99 -11.22 28.50
CA ASP A 31 26.54 -12.19 27.49
C ASP A 31 25.12 -11.89 26.99
N LEU A 32 24.24 -11.35 27.84
CA LEU A 32 22.86 -11.00 27.50
C LEU A 32 22.65 -9.51 27.15
N HIS A 33 23.71 -8.69 27.20
CA HIS A 33 23.67 -7.24 26.95
C HIS A 33 22.61 -6.47 27.76
N ILE A 34 22.40 -6.84 29.03
CA ILE A 34 21.44 -6.20 29.94
C ILE A 34 22.09 -5.81 31.26
N SER A 35 21.44 -4.93 32.04
CA SER A 35 21.97 -4.51 33.34
C SER A 35 22.00 -5.65 34.37
N GLU A 36 22.96 -5.64 35.31
CA GLU A 36 22.96 -6.58 36.44
C GLU A 36 21.67 -6.53 37.28
N ARG A 37 21.02 -5.36 37.33
CA ARG A 37 19.70 -5.21 37.98
C ARG A 37 18.64 -6.04 37.27
N THR A 38 18.66 -6.06 35.94
CA THR A 38 17.76 -6.89 35.12
C THR A 38 18.05 -8.37 35.35
N ILE A 39 19.32 -8.78 35.37
CA ILE A 39 19.73 -10.17 35.69
C ILE A 39 19.18 -10.61 37.04
N ARG A 40 19.34 -9.80 38.09
CA ARG A 40 18.81 -10.15 39.43
C ARG A 40 17.30 -10.33 39.43
N THR A 41 16.60 -9.49 38.67
CA THR A 41 15.13 -9.57 38.53
C THR A 41 14.71 -10.82 37.77
N ASP A 42 15.41 -11.14 36.69
CA ASP A 42 15.15 -12.32 35.86
C ASP A 42 15.49 -13.62 36.61
N ILE A 43 16.58 -13.65 37.37
CA ILE A 43 16.92 -14.78 38.24
C ILE A 43 15.83 -15.01 39.29
N ALA A 44 15.31 -13.96 39.93
CA ALA A 44 14.26 -14.12 40.93
C ALA A 44 13.00 -14.78 40.32
N LYS A 45 12.56 -14.32 39.15
CA LYS A 45 11.43 -14.91 38.42
C LYS A 45 11.70 -16.35 38.00
N LEU A 46 12.90 -16.61 37.50
CA LEU A 46 13.31 -17.94 37.07
C LEU A 46 13.39 -18.91 38.26
N THR A 47 13.82 -18.42 39.42
CA THR A 47 13.86 -19.20 40.67
C THR A 47 12.46 -19.60 41.10
N GLU A 48 11.54 -18.63 41.19
CA GLU A 48 10.14 -18.86 41.54
C GLU A 48 9.46 -19.88 40.62
N PHE A 49 9.71 -19.78 39.31
CA PHE A 49 9.19 -20.75 38.34
C PHE A 49 9.80 -22.14 38.52
N LEU A 50 11.10 -22.25 38.72
CA LEU A 50 11.78 -23.55 38.81
C LEU A 50 11.40 -24.30 40.10
N GLU A 51 11.09 -23.59 41.18
CA GLU A 51 10.73 -24.17 42.47
C GLU A 51 9.48 -25.06 42.37
N SER A 52 8.49 -24.67 41.56
CA SER A 52 7.32 -25.51 41.28
C SER A 52 7.60 -26.68 40.31
N HIS A 53 8.80 -26.76 39.74
CA HIS A 53 9.22 -27.75 38.75
C HIS A 53 10.44 -28.58 39.21
N GLY A 54 10.71 -28.62 40.51
CA GLY A 54 11.74 -29.49 41.10
C GLY A 54 13.17 -28.97 41.01
N ALA A 55 13.38 -27.68 40.74
CA ALA A 55 14.70 -27.04 40.75
C ALA A 55 14.67 -25.66 41.44
N THR A 56 15.82 -25.10 41.79
CA THR A 56 15.92 -23.72 42.29
C THR A 56 17.23 -23.09 41.81
N ILE A 57 17.40 -21.78 42.00
CA ILE A 57 18.66 -21.09 41.69
C ILE A 57 19.27 -20.57 42.98
N THR A 58 20.49 -21.04 43.29
CA THR A 58 21.24 -20.61 44.45
C THR A 58 22.25 -19.52 44.08
N LEU A 59 22.41 -18.52 44.96
CA LEU A 59 23.43 -17.49 44.84
C LEU A 59 24.55 -17.75 45.84
N THR A 60 25.73 -18.08 45.33
CA THR A 60 26.96 -18.19 46.12
C THR A 60 27.74 -16.88 46.04
N ARG A 61 27.92 -16.19 47.17
CA ARG A 61 28.67 -14.92 47.23
C ARG A 61 30.06 -15.09 46.59
N GLY A 62 30.38 -14.23 45.63
CA GLY A 62 31.65 -14.25 44.90
C GLY A 62 31.70 -15.22 43.70
N ALA A 63 30.91 -16.29 43.70
CA ALA A 63 30.89 -17.27 42.60
C ALA A 63 29.72 -17.06 41.61
N GLY A 64 28.58 -16.53 42.07
CA GLY A 64 27.42 -16.22 41.22
C GLY A 64 26.26 -17.21 41.39
N TYR A 65 25.46 -17.39 40.34
CA TYR A 65 24.21 -18.15 40.33
C TYR A 65 24.40 -19.57 39.78
N LYS A 66 23.70 -20.56 40.34
CA LYS A 66 23.69 -21.95 39.85
C LYS A 66 22.31 -22.58 40.00
N ILE A 67 21.87 -23.39 39.03
CA ILE A 67 20.67 -24.22 39.16
C ILE A 67 20.99 -25.45 40.01
N GLU A 68 20.15 -25.71 41.01
CA GLU A 68 20.15 -26.91 41.83
C GLU A 68 18.86 -27.69 41.62
N ILE A 69 19.00 -28.99 41.31
CA ILE A 69 17.86 -29.89 41.11
C ILE A 69 17.48 -30.45 42.48
N LEU A 70 16.28 -30.12 42.95
CA LEU A 70 15.74 -30.53 44.24
C LEU A 70 15.01 -31.88 44.14
N ASP A 71 14.26 -32.09 43.05
CA ASP A 71 13.55 -33.34 42.75
C ASP A 71 13.84 -33.75 41.30
N SER A 72 14.64 -34.81 41.15
CA SER A 72 15.06 -35.32 39.84
C SER A 72 13.91 -35.87 39.00
N LEU A 73 12.88 -36.45 39.62
CA LEU A 73 11.73 -37.03 38.88
C LEU A 73 10.81 -35.92 38.36
N VAL A 74 10.49 -34.94 39.20
CA VAL A 74 9.67 -33.78 38.80
C VAL A 74 10.40 -32.94 37.75
N PHE A 75 11.70 -32.70 37.96
CA PHE A 75 12.51 -31.94 37.02
C PHE A 75 12.72 -32.67 35.69
N GLN A 76 12.83 -34.00 35.68
CA GLN A 76 12.85 -34.80 34.44
C GLN A 76 11.51 -34.77 33.70
N ALA A 77 10.38 -34.82 34.42
CA ALA A 77 9.06 -34.69 33.81
C ALA A 77 8.87 -33.30 33.18
N PHE A 78 9.24 -32.24 33.90
CA PHE A 78 9.32 -30.88 33.36
C PHE A 78 10.22 -30.82 32.12
N GLN A 79 11.40 -31.44 32.18
CA GLN A 79 12.31 -31.45 31.03
C GLN A 79 11.79 -32.24 29.82
N ALA A 80 10.94 -33.23 30.04
CA ALA A 80 10.27 -33.97 28.97
C ALA A 80 9.14 -33.16 28.31
N GLU A 81 8.55 -32.19 29.01
CA GLU A 81 7.54 -31.27 28.45
C GLU A 81 8.11 -30.27 27.43
N LYS A 82 9.44 -30.12 27.33
CA LYS A 82 10.17 -29.26 26.35
C LYS A 82 9.76 -29.48 24.89
N ASN A 83 9.19 -30.66 24.61
CA ASN A 83 8.74 -31.07 23.28
C ASN A 83 7.29 -30.65 22.96
N LYS A 84 6.58 -29.96 23.86
CA LYS A 84 5.28 -29.35 23.57
C LYS A 84 5.44 -27.85 23.28
N PRO A 85 4.94 -27.35 22.13
CA PRO A 85 5.03 -25.93 21.81
C PRO A 85 4.13 -25.12 22.75
N LYS A 86 4.71 -24.41 23.72
CA LYS A 86 4.06 -23.27 24.37
C LYS A 86 4.35 -22.01 23.54
N ASN A 87 3.41 -21.07 23.53
CA ASN A 87 3.24 -19.89 22.66
C ASN A 87 4.44 -18.89 22.56
N ALA A 88 5.63 -19.22 23.07
CA ALA A 88 6.83 -18.39 23.20
C ALA A 88 7.57 -18.03 21.89
N GLY A 89 6.97 -18.30 20.72
CA GLY A 89 7.58 -18.01 19.41
C GLY A 89 6.94 -16.85 18.64
N TYR A 90 5.69 -16.49 18.96
CA TYR A 90 4.96 -15.50 18.15
C TYR A 90 5.29 -14.07 18.58
N PHE A 91 5.13 -13.74 19.86
CA PHE A 91 5.41 -12.40 20.39
C PHE A 91 6.80 -12.37 21.02
N ASP A 92 7.62 -11.41 20.58
CA ASP A 92 8.84 -11.08 21.28
C ASP A 92 8.47 -10.24 22.51
N LEU A 93 8.17 -10.88 23.63
CA LEU A 93 7.72 -10.17 24.82
C LEU A 93 8.80 -9.20 25.38
N ASP A 94 10.08 -9.41 25.03
CA ASP A 94 11.17 -8.50 25.36
C ASP A 94 11.01 -7.16 24.63
N ASN A 95 10.40 -7.14 23.45
CA ASN A 95 10.02 -5.94 22.72
C ASN A 95 8.73 -5.34 23.32
N PRO A 96 8.74 -4.06 23.78
CA PRO A 96 7.56 -3.41 24.34
C PRO A 96 6.33 -3.37 23.42
N GLU A 97 6.52 -3.17 22.12
CA GLU A 97 5.40 -3.12 21.16
C GLU A 97 4.74 -4.48 21.02
N GLU A 98 5.55 -5.53 20.90
CA GLU A 98 5.09 -6.91 20.77
C GLU A 98 4.44 -7.44 22.07
N ARG A 99 4.96 -7.03 23.22
CA ARG A 99 4.32 -7.30 24.51
C ARG A 99 2.95 -6.64 24.62
N VAL A 100 2.82 -5.37 24.23
CA VAL A 100 1.51 -4.68 24.19
C VAL A 100 0.53 -5.42 23.27
N LYS A 101 0.98 -5.91 22.11
CA LYS A 101 0.14 -6.73 21.23
C LYS A 101 -0.32 -8.03 21.90
N TYR A 102 0.57 -8.70 22.63
CA TYR A 102 0.21 -9.90 23.40
C TYR A 102 -0.77 -9.60 24.55
N GLU A 103 -0.61 -8.47 25.25
CA GLU A 103 -1.57 -8.03 26.27
C GLU A 103 -2.95 -7.76 25.66
N ILE A 104 -3.01 -7.09 24.50
CA ILE A 104 -4.25 -6.88 23.75
C ILE A 104 -4.88 -8.22 23.41
N PHE A 105 -4.11 -9.17 22.89
CA PHE A 105 -4.58 -10.51 22.59
C PHE A 105 -5.22 -11.18 23.81
N MET A 106 -4.51 -11.23 24.94
CA MET A 106 -5.01 -11.85 26.17
C MET A 106 -6.32 -11.21 26.65
N LEU A 107 -6.41 -9.88 26.56
CA LEU A 107 -7.59 -9.14 26.97
C LEU A 107 -8.77 -9.29 26.01
N LEU A 108 -8.53 -9.38 24.70
CA LEU A 108 -9.57 -9.64 23.71
C LEU A 108 -10.09 -11.07 23.85
N SER A 109 -9.21 -12.04 24.09
CA SER A 109 -9.56 -13.46 24.27
C SER A 109 -10.15 -13.78 25.65
N SER A 110 -10.17 -12.83 26.58
CA SER A 110 -10.79 -13.01 27.89
C SER A 110 -12.23 -12.52 27.91
N GLY A 111 -13.13 -13.37 28.39
CA GLY A 111 -14.52 -13.01 28.65
C GLY A 111 -14.73 -12.16 29.91
N ASP A 112 -13.74 -12.04 30.79
CA ASP A 112 -13.84 -11.32 32.06
C ASP A 112 -12.63 -10.40 32.34
N TYR A 113 -12.68 -9.67 33.46
CA TYR A 113 -11.59 -8.84 33.94
C TYR A 113 -10.35 -9.67 34.28
N ILE A 114 -9.18 -9.22 33.81
CA ILE A 114 -7.88 -9.80 34.16
C ILE A 114 -7.15 -8.84 35.10
N LYS A 115 -6.63 -9.34 36.23
CA LYS A 115 -5.83 -8.50 37.13
C LYS A 115 -4.48 -8.17 36.50
N LEU A 116 -3.95 -7.00 36.83
CA LEU A 116 -2.64 -6.58 36.32
C LEU A 116 -1.51 -7.47 36.87
N GLU A 117 -1.71 -8.01 38.07
CA GLU A 117 -0.84 -9.01 38.68
C GLU A 117 -0.84 -10.30 37.84
N ASP A 118 -2.01 -10.83 37.49
CA ASP A 118 -2.12 -12.06 36.68
C ASP A 118 -1.49 -11.89 35.28
N LEU A 119 -1.68 -10.72 34.64
CA LEU A 119 -0.99 -10.38 33.39
C LEU A 119 0.53 -10.29 33.57
N ALA A 120 0.99 -9.68 34.67
CA ALA A 120 2.41 -9.56 34.96
C ALA A 120 3.05 -10.93 35.18
N ASP A 121 2.36 -11.83 35.88
CA ASP A 121 2.84 -13.18 36.14
C ASP A 121 2.86 -14.01 34.86
N THR A 122 1.79 -13.96 34.06
CA THR A 122 1.68 -14.67 32.77
C THR A 122 2.80 -14.27 31.81
N ILE A 123 3.06 -12.98 31.72
CA ILE A 123 4.06 -12.42 30.83
C ILE A 123 5.45 -12.50 31.46
N PHE A 124 5.58 -12.73 32.77
CA PHE A 124 6.78 -12.57 33.61
C PHE A 124 7.33 -11.13 33.65
N ALA A 125 6.47 -10.12 33.57
CA ALA A 125 6.82 -8.70 33.68
C ALA A 125 6.65 -8.16 35.11
N SER A 126 7.09 -6.92 35.37
CA SER A 126 6.71 -6.27 36.63
C SER A 126 5.31 -5.66 36.51
N ARG A 127 4.54 -5.61 37.60
CA ARG A 127 3.25 -4.91 37.65
C ARG A 127 3.33 -3.46 37.13
N ALA A 128 4.43 -2.77 37.43
CA ALA A 128 4.66 -1.40 36.96
C ALA A 128 4.83 -1.32 35.43
N THR A 129 5.47 -2.33 34.83
CA THR A 129 5.60 -2.47 33.37
C THR A 129 4.23 -2.64 32.73
N ILE A 130 3.43 -3.63 33.17
CA ILE A 130 2.08 -3.87 32.64
C ILE A 130 1.19 -2.63 32.82
N SER A 131 1.26 -1.96 33.98
CA SER A 131 0.49 -0.73 34.21
C SER A 131 0.85 0.39 33.24
N ASN A 132 2.10 0.48 32.78
CA ASN A 132 2.51 1.45 31.78
C ASN A 132 2.06 1.03 30.37
N ASP A 133 2.15 -0.26 30.07
CA ASP A 133 1.75 -0.86 28.80
C ASP A 133 0.23 -0.67 28.56
N MET A 134 -0.60 -0.70 29.61
CA MET A 134 -2.04 -0.37 29.56
C MET A 134 -2.35 1.02 28.96
N LYS A 135 -1.42 1.98 29.04
CA LYS A 135 -1.59 3.29 28.37
C LYS A 135 -1.47 3.17 26.85
N GLN A 136 -0.60 2.28 26.37
CA GLN A 136 -0.45 2.00 24.95
C GLN A 136 -1.59 1.11 24.45
N VAL A 137 -2.00 0.10 25.23
CA VAL A 137 -3.19 -0.72 24.95
C VAL A 137 -4.39 0.18 24.65
N ARG A 138 -4.70 1.17 25.52
CA ARG A 138 -5.79 2.14 25.29
C ARG A 138 -5.70 2.86 23.95
N LYS A 139 -4.50 3.24 23.52
CA LYS A 139 -4.31 3.97 22.25
C LYS A 139 -4.50 3.06 21.04
N VAL A 140 -3.99 1.83 21.11
CA VAL A 140 -4.03 0.88 20.00
C VAL A 140 -5.48 0.43 19.75
N ILE A 141 -6.20 0.05 20.81
CA ILE A 141 -7.57 -0.48 20.66
C ILE A 141 -8.60 0.60 20.31
N ALA A 142 -8.33 1.86 20.64
CA ALA A 142 -9.23 2.97 20.33
C ALA A 142 -9.44 3.19 18.82
N VAL A 143 -8.50 2.73 17.98
CA VAL A 143 -8.64 2.77 16.51
C VAL A 143 -9.77 1.86 16.00
N TYR A 144 -10.18 0.87 16.81
CA TYR A 144 -11.25 -0.07 16.50
C TYR A 144 -12.55 0.25 17.26
N ASP A 145 -12.67 1.45 17.83
CA ASP A 145 -13.80 1.85 18.70
C ASP A 145 -13.97 0.96 19.95
N LEU A 146 -12.86 0.36 20.42
CA LEU A 146 -12.83 -0.45 21.64
C LEU A 146 -12.34 0.37 22.83
N THR A 147 -12.84 0.02 24.03
CA THR A 147 -12.51 0.72 25.28
C THR A 147 -11.93 -0.22 26.32
N LEU A 148 -10.81 0.17 26.94
CA LEU A 148 -10.25 -0.53 28.09
C LEU A 148 -10.89 0.01 29.39
N VAL A 149 -11.70 -0.80 30.05
CA VAL A 149 -12.27 -0.48 31.36
C VAL A 149 -11.44 -1.09 32.48
N SER A 150 -11.49 -0.46 33.65
CA SER A 150 -10.77 -0.91 34.84
C SER A 150 -11.74 -0.94 36.01
N LYS A 151 -11.78 -2.07 36.73
CA LYS A 151 -12.66 -2.27 37.88
C LYS A 151 -11.79 -2.57 39.12
N PRO A 152 -11.89 -1.75 40.19
CA PRO A 152 -11.13 -1.98 41.42
C PRO A 152 -11.31 -3.40 41.95
N GLY A 153 -10.20 -4.07 42.26
CA GLY A 153 -10.18 -5.45 42.76
C GLY A 153 -10.38 -6.55 41.70
N SER A 154 -10.99 -6.23 40.55
CA SER A 154 -11.22 -7.20 39.46
C SER A 154 -10.17 -7.12 38.35
N GLY A 155 -9.61 -5.94 38.09
CA GLY A 155 -8.57 -5.75 37.06
C GLY A 155 -9.04 -4.91 35.87
N VAL A 156 -8.65 -5.30 34.66
CA VAL A 156 -8.94 -4.60 33.41
C VAL A 156 -9.61 -5.51 32.38
N LYS A 157 -10.44 -4.92 31.51
CA LYS A 157 -11.17 -5.64 30.45
C LYS A 157 -11.34 -4.75 29.23
N ILE A 158 -11.32 -5.31 28.03
CA ILE A 158 -11.70 -4.61 26.80
C ILE A 158 -13.20 -4.82 26.57
N ILE A 159 -13.91 -3.73 26.27
CA ILE A 159 -15.34 -3.74 25.92
C ILE A 159 -15.55 -3.01 24.58
N GLY A 160 -16.55 -3.46 23.84
CA GLY A 160 -16.98 -2.92 22.55
C GLY A 160 -17.91 -3.90 21.86
N GLU A 161 -18.33 -3.57 20.63
CA GLU A 161 -19.10 -4.48 19.80
C GLU A 161 -18.25 -5.70 19.41
N GLU A 162 -18.84 -6.89 19.42
CA GLU A 162 -18.11 -8.15 19.16
C GLU A 162 -17.50 -8.19 17.75
N GLU A 163 -18.13 -7.56 16.76
CA GLU A 163 -17.59 -7.42 15.41
C GLU A 163 -16.27 -6.61 15.42
N LYS A 164 -16.20 -5.51 16.18
CA LYS A 164 -14.98 -4.72 16.39
C LYS A 164 -13.90 -5.49 17.13
N MET A 165 -14.28 -6.31 18.12
CA MET A 165 -13.35 -7.21 18.84
C MET A 165 -12.69 -8.20 17.89
N ARG A 166 -13.48 -8.82 16.99
CA ARG A 166 -12.99 -9.73 15.96
C ARG A 166 -12.07 -9.04 14.96
N TYR A 167 -12.42 -7.84 14.49
CA TYR A 167 -11.54 -7.06 13.61
C TYR A 167 -10.20 -6.70 14.27
N ALA A 168 -10.21 -6.31 15.54
CA ALA A 168 -8.99 -6.03 16.28
C ALA A 168 -8.09 -7.28 16.39
N LEU A 169 -8.67 -8.46 16.66
CA LEU A 169 -7.94 -9.74 16.65
C LEU A 169 -7.35 -10.05 15.27
N THR A 170 -8.13 -9.93 14.19
CA THR A 170 -7.65 -10.17 12.83
C THR A 170 -6.48 -9.25 12.49
N ALA A 171 -6.60 -7.95 12.77
CA ALA A 171 -5.57 -6.97 12.44
C ALA A 171 -4.28 -7.19 13.25
N LEU A 172 -4.41 -7.60 14.51
CA LEU A 172 -3.28 -7.97 15.36
C LEU A 172 -2.48 -9.11 14.72
N ILE A 173 -3.16 -10.16 14.25
CA ILE A 173 -2.57 -11.36 13.65
C ILE A 173 -1.96 -11.05 12.27
N ALA A 174 -2.69 -10.29 11.44
CA ALA A 174 -2.27 -9.96 10.07
C ALA A 174 -1.04 -9.03 10.02
N SER A 175 -0.81 -8.21 11.06
CA SER A 175 0.26 -7.21 11.09
C SER A 175 1.70 -7.74 10.95
N LYS A 176 1.91 -9.06 11.06
CA LYS A 176 3.24 -9.68 11.08
C LYS A 176 3.75 -10.24 9.76
N ASN A 177 2.95 -10.28 8.68
CA ASN A 177 3.30 -11.05 7.46
C ASN A 177 3.83 -12.46 7.81
N ALA A 178 3.23 -13.08 8.84
CA ALA A 178 3.77 -14.29 9.42
C ALA A 178 3.46 -15.50 8.52
N PRO A 179 4.40 -16.45 8.34
CA PRO A 179 4.13 -17.70 7.63
C PRO A 179 2.92 -18.46 8.19
N GLU A 180 2.33 -19.33 7.38
CA GLU A 180 1.11 -20.10 7.69
C GLU A 180 1.23 -20.95 8.99
N SER A 181 2.44 -21.40 9.33
CA SER A 181 2.74 -22.13 10.57
C SER A 181 2.54 -21.33 11.86
N TYR A 182 2.34 -20.01 11.77
CA TYR A 182 2.23 -19.12 12.92
C TYR A 182 0.78 -18.93 13.41
N LEU A 183 -0.22 -19.15 12.55
CA LEU A 183 -1.63 -19.23 12.98
C LEU A 183 -1.82 -20.36 14.00
N GLU A 184 -1.12 -21.48 13.81
CA GLU A 184 -1.16 -22.63 14.71
C GLU A 184 -0.73 -22.28 16.15
N THR A 185 0.08 -21.24 16.36
CA THR A 185 0.61 -20.90 17.69
C THR A 185 -0.25 -19.90 18.47
N PHE A 186 -1.25 -19.26 17.85
CA PHE A 186 -1.88 -18.08 18.43
C PHE A 186 -2.97 -18.39 19.47
N PHE A 187 -3.85 -19.36 19.19
CA PHE A 187 -4.98 -19.76 20.05
C PHE A 187 -4.88 -21.22 20.52
N GLU A 188 -3.67 -21.72 20.73
CA GLU A 188 -3.42 -23.17 20.85
C GLU A 188 -3.97 -23.99 19.66
N TRP A 189 -4.23 -23.38 18.49
CA TRP A 189 -4.73 -24.06 17.30
C TRP A 189 -3.82 -25.19 16.81
N HIS A 190 -2.56 -25.24 17.23
CA HIS A 190 -1.67 -26.38 17.04
C HIS A 190 -2.25 -27.68 17.62
N LYS A 191 -3.09 -27.59 18.67
CA LYS A 191 -3.86 -28.72 19.22
C LYS A 191 -5.03 -29.13 18.30
N GLN A 192 -5.45 -28.23 17.41
CA GLN A 192 -6.51 -28.42 16.42
C GLN A 192 -6.00 -28.40 14.97
N LYS A 193 -4.70 -28.65 14.74
CA LYS A 193 -4.06 -28.57 13.41
C LYS A 193 -4.77 -29.43 12.35
N ASP A 194 -5.26 -30.59 12.75
CA ASP A 194 -6.05 -31.48 11.90
C ASP A 194 -7.38 -30.83 11.47
N LYS A 195 -8.09 -30.16 12.38
CA LYS A 195 -9.33 -29.42 12.06
C LYS A 195 -9.07 -28.24 11.13
N LEU A 196 -7.99 -27.49 11.37
CA LEU A 196 -7.56 -26.39 10.52
C LEU A 196 -7.29 -26.84 9.08
N GLN A 197 -6.51 -27.92 8.92
CA GLN A 197 -6.19 -28.46 7.61
C GLN A 197 -7.46 -28.98 6.90
N LYS A 198 -8.34 -29.67 7.63
CA LYS A 198 -9.64 -30.13 7.10
C LYS A 198 -10.53 -28.96 6.68
N LEU A 199 -10.57 -27.88 7.46
CA LEU A 199 -11.32 -26.68 7.12
C LEU A 199 -10.80 -26.07 5.82
N MET A 200 -9.48 -25.86 5.72
CA MET A 200 -8.84 -25.33 4.53
C MET A 200 -9.15 -26.18 3.30
N THR A 201 -8.97 -27.50 3.38
CA THR A 201 -9.28 -28.44 2.30
C THR A 201 -10.76 -28.40 1.91
N ALA A 202 -11.67 -28.44 2.88
CA ALA A 202 -13.11 -28.41 2.61
C ALA A 202 -13.56 -27.11 1.92
N VAL A 203 -13.00 -25.97 2.35
CA VAL A 203 -13.26 -24.65 1.74
C VAL A 203 -12.72 -24.60 0.31
N THR A 204 -11.47 -25.02 0.09
CA THR A 204 -10.87 -25.00 -1.26
C THR A 204 -11.57 -25.95 -2.22
N ASP A 205 -11.95 -27.14 -1.76
CA ASP A 205 -12.68 -28.12 -2.59
C ASP A 205 -14.07 -27.59 -2.96
N TYR A 206 -14.76 -26.95 -2.02
CA TYR A 206 -16.05 -26.33 -2.27
C TYR A 206 -15.94 -25.19 -3.28
N PHE A 207 -14.97 -24.28 -3.11
CA PHE A 207 -14.75 -23.16 -4.04
C PHE A 207 -14.39 -23.65 -5.44
N PHE A 208 -13.52 -24.66 -5.54
CA PHE A 208 -13.19 -25.28 -6.82
C PHE A 208 -14.42 -25.91 -7.50
N ALA A 209 -15.21 -26.68 -6.76
CA ALA A 209 -16.41 -27.35 -7.29
C ALA A 209 -17.53 -26.40 -7.74
N THR A 210 -17.54 -25.17 -7.22
CA THR A 210 -18.57 -24.15 -7.50
C THR A 210 -18.06 -22.97 -8.31
N ASN A 211 -16.81 -23.01 -8.78
CA ASN A 211 -16.14 -21.92 -9.52
C ASN A 211 -16.17 -20.57 -8.76
N ILE A 212 -16.12 -20.61 -7.43
CA ILE A 212 -15.98 -19.42 -6.60
C ILE A 212 -14.51 -19.01 -6.59
N ARG A 213 -14.24 -17.71 -6.83
CA ARG A 213 -12.88 -17.19 -6.96
C ARG A 213 -12.54 -16.21 -5.83
N PHE A 214 -11.36 -16.39 -5.27
CA PHE A 214 -10.68 -15.51 -4.31
C PHE A 214 -9.21 -15.40 -4.72
N THR A 215 -8.53 -14.32 -4.33
CA THR A 215 -7.06 -14.31 -4.34
C THR A 215 -6.54 -15.18 -3.18
N ASP A 216 -5.30 -15.65 -3.27
CA ASP A 216 -4.68 -16.43 -2.19
C ASP A 216 -4.67 -15.66 -0.86
N GLU A 217 -4.35 -14.36 -0.91
CA GLU A 217 -4.38 -13.47 0.25
C GLU A 217 -5.80 -13.32 0.83
N ALA A 218 -6.81 -13.14 -0.02
CA ALA A 218 -8.19 -13.01 0.41
C ALA A 218 -8.75 -14.31 1.01
N LEU A 219 -8.37 -15.47 0.46
CA LEU A 219 -8.71 -16.78 1.00
C LEU A 219 -8.06 -17.00 2.36
N GLN A 220 -6.78 -16.72 2.51
CA GLN A 220 -6.09 -16.80 3.80
C GLN A 220 -6.73 -15.87 4.84
N ASN A 221 -7.10 -14.65 4.44
CA ASN A 221 -7.78 -13.72 5.32
C ASN A 221 -9.19 -14.21 5.70
N LEU A 222 -9.96 -14.78 4.77
CA LEU A 222 -11.26 -15.39 5.06
C LEU A 222 -11.13 -16.55 6.07
N LEU A 223 -10.17 -17.46 5.85
CA LEU A 223 -9.90 -18.57 6.78
C LEU A 223 -9.53 -18.07 8.18
N LEU A 224 -8.74 -17.00 8.27
CA LEU A 224 -8.44 -16.35 9.56
C LEU A 224 -9.71 -15.83 10.24
N HIS A 225 -10.59 -15.15 9.51
CA HIS A 225 -11.86 -14.68 10.06
C HIS A 225 -12.78 -15.84 10.50
N MET A 226 -12.80 -16.95 9.76
CA MET A 226 -13.55 -18.16 10.14
C MET A 226 -13.01 -18.76 11.44
N MET A 227 -11.68 -18.83 11.58
CA MET A 227 -11.05 -19.38 12.78
C MET A 227 -11.25 -18.48 14.01
N ILE A 228 -11.19 -17.17 13.83
CA ILE A 228 -11.55 -16.23 14.89
C ILE A 228 -13.03 -16.39 15.26
N LEU A 229 -13.93 -16.52 14.29
CA LEU A 229 -15.35 -16.76 14.57
C LEU A 229 -15.55 -18.01 15.45
N VAL A 230 -14.92 -19.14 15.10
CA VAL A 230 -14.98 -20.38 15.90
C VAL A 230 -14.51 -20.14 17.32
N GLU A 231 -13.32 -19.57 17.48
CA GLU A 231 -12.72 -19.32 18.79
C GLU A 231 -13.63 -18.44 19.67
N ARG A 232 -14.19 -17.37 19.08
CA ARG A 232 -15.09 -16.47 19.82
C ARG A 232 -16.36 -17.18 20.25
N ILE A 233 -16.96 -18.02 19.40
CA ILE A 233 -18.14 -18.80 19.76
C ILE A 233 -17.82 -19.81 20.87
N GLU A 234 -16.71 -20.53 20.80
CA GLU A 234 -16.28 -21.49 21.83
C GLU A 234 -16.05 -20.82 23.19
N LEU A 235 -15.58 -19.57 23.19
CA LEU A 235 -15.43 -18.73 24.39
C LEU A 235 -16.75 -18.11 24.89
N GLY A 236 -17.88 -18.36 24.20
CA GLY A 236 -19.18 -17.81 24.54
C GLY A 236 -19.39 -16.36 24.09
N HIS A 237 -18.61 -15.89 23.12
CA HIS A 237 -18.69 -14.54 22.53
C HIS A 237 -19.34 -14.60 21.14
N THR A 238 -20.67 -14.61 21.13
CA THR A 238 -21.49 -14.59 19.91
C THR A 238 -21.93 -13.17 19.56
N LEU A 239 -22.28 -12.95 18.29
CA LEU A 239 -22.96 -11.72 17.88
C LEU A 239 -24.44 -11.81 18.24
N GLU A 240 -24.97 -10.83 18.97
CA GLU A 240 -26.41 -10.76 19.25
C GLU A 240 -27.21 -10.22 18.05
N LYS A 241 -26.67 -9.21 17.37
CA LYS A 241 -27.30 -8.59 16.21
C LYS A 241 -26.24 -8.16 15.20
N PHE A 242 -26.38 -8.65 13.97
CA PHE A 242 -25.58 -8.23 12.83
C PHE A 242 -26.38 -8.53 11.57
N GLU A 243 -26.83 -7.48 10.88
CA GLU A 243 -27.67 -7.60 9.69
C GLU A 243 -26.94 -7.02 8.49
N LEU A 244 -26.96 -7.76 7.39
CA LEU A 244 -26.51 -7.27 6.09
C LEU A 244 -27.71 -6.99 5.20
N THR A 245 -27.65 -5.86 4.51
CA THR A 245 -28.56 -5.56 3.40
C THR A 245 -27.82 -5.59 2.08
N ASP A 246 -28.57 -5.75 0.99
CA ASP A 246 -28.09 -5.68 -0.39
C ASP A 246 -27.11 -6.81 -0.74
N VAL A 247 -27.41 -8.03 -0.26
CA VAL A 247 -26.64 -9.25 -0.50
C VAL A 247 -27.30 -10.15 -1.52
N SER A 248 -26.50 -10.79 -2.37
CA SER A 248 -27.00 -11.73 -3.38
C SER A 248 -27.34 -13.09 -2.77
N GLU A 249 -28.29 -13.80 -3.38
CA GLU A 249 -28.63 -15.18 -3.00
C GLU A 249 -27.42 -16.12 -3.07
N GLU A 250 -26.51 -15.85 -3.99
CA GLU A 250 -25.27 -16.62 -4.14
C GLU A 250 -24.34 -16.43 -2.94
N GLU A 251 -24.11 -15.20 -2.48
CA GLU A 251 -23.29 -14.94 -1.29
C GLU A 251 -23.89 -15.57 -0.03
N ILE A 252 -25.21 -15.52 0.13
CA ILE A 252 -25.93 -16.18 1.22
C ILE A 252 -25.72 -17.69 1.16
N ALA A 253 -25.80 -18.31 -0.03
CA ALA A 253 -25.57 -19.74 -0.20
C ALA A 253 -24.14 -20.14 0.18
N ILE A 254 -23.14 -19.33 -0.19
CA ILE A 254 -21.74 -19.55 0.18
C ILE A 254 -21.58 -19.48 1.71
N ALA A 255 -22.08 -18.40 2.34
CA ALA A 255 -21.99 -18.21 3.79
C ALA A 255 -22.67 -19.35 4.55
N THR A 256 -23.84 -19.79 4.08
CA THR A 256 -24.57 -20.93 4.66
C THR A 256 -23.75 -22.21 4.56
N LYS A 257 -23.18 -22.50 3.38
CA LYS A 257 -22.38 -23.71 3.18
C LYS A 257 -21.12 -23.72 4.05
N LEU A 258 -20.41 -22.59 4.12
CA LEU A 258 -19.22 -22.46 4.95
C LEU A 258 -19.57 -22.58 6.44
N SER A 259 -20.70 -22.02 6.87
CA SER A 259 -21.20 -22.18 8.24
C SER A 259 -21.42 -23.66 8.57
N THR A 260 -22.07 -24.43 7.70
CA THR A 260 -22.28 -25.88 7.90
C THR A 260 -20.97 -26.66 7.98
N ILE A 261 -19.96 -26.29 7.19
CA ILE A 261 -18.62 -26.90 7.27
C ILE A 261 -18.01 -26.63 8.66
N ILE A 262 -18.09 -25.40 9.15
CA ILE A 262 -17.58 -25.02 10.47
C ILE A 262 -18.34 -25.76 11.58
N GLU A 263 -19.68 -25.70 11.59
CA GLU A 263 -20.54 -26.36 12.58
C GLU A 263 -20.20 -27.86 12.68
N SER A 264 -20.01 -28.54 11.54
CA SER A 264 -19.67 -29.96 11.51
C SER A 264 -18.23 -30.28 11.96
N LEU A 265 -17.25 -29.42 11.69
CA LEU A 265 -15.84 -29.69 12.03
C LEU A 265 -15.51 -29.34 13.48
N PHE A 266 -16.16 -28.30 14.01
CA PHE A 266 -15.89 -27.77 15.34
C PHE A 266 -16.93 -28.16 16.37
N GLU A 267 -18.07 -28.75 15.96
CA GLU A 267 -19.16 -29.17 16.84
C GLU A 267 -19.76 -27.98 17.62
N ILE A 268 -19.93 -26.85 16.92
CA ILE A 268 -20.50 -25.60 17.43
C ILE A 268 -21.80 -25.25 16.70
N ASP A 269 -22.64 -24.41 17.32
CA ASP A 269 -23.81 -23.80 16.68
C ASP A 269 -23.49 -22.35 16.30
N ILE A 270 -23.77 -21.96 15.05
CA ILE A 270 -23.54 -20.59 14.57
C ILE A 270 -24.87 -19.85 14.46
N ALA A 271 -25.04 -18.79 15.25
CA ALA A 271 -26.21 -17.92 15.23
C ALA A 271 -26.29 -17.10 13.92
N ASP A 272 -27.49 -16.64 13.56
CA ASP A 272 -27.72 -15.91 12.30
C ASP A 272 -26.87 -14.63 12.18
N ALA A 273 -26.65 -13.91 13.29
CA ALA A 273 -25.77 -12.75 13.30
C ALA A 273 -24.30 -13.12 13.01
N ASP A 274 -23.83 -14.28 13.48
CA ASP A 274 -22.49 -14.79 13.19
C ASP A 274 -22.38 -15.30 11.73
N LYS A 275 -23.44 -15.89 11.18
CA LYS A 275 -23.53 -16.24 9.75
C LYS A 275 -23.47 -15.00 8.88
N ASN A 276 -24.15 -13.92 9.30
CA ASN A 276 -24.08 -12.63 8.62
C ASN A 276 -22.67 -12.03 8.70
N TYR A 277 -21.98 -12.13 9.83
CA TYR A 277 -20.57 -11.72 9.87
C TYR A 277 -19.72 -12.47 8.83
N LEU A 278 -19.89 -13.79 8.71
CA LEU A 278 -19.20 -14.58 7.69
C LEU A 278 -19.58 -14.16 6.27
N LEU A 279 -20.86 -13.88 6.03
CA LEU A 279 -21.38 -13.35 4.77
C LEU A 279 -20.67 -12.05 4.36
N LEU A 280 -20.50 -11.10 5.28
CA LEU A 280 -19.71 -9.88 5.01
C LEU A 280 -18.26 -10.23 4.64
N GLN A 281 -17.63 -11.19 5.32
CA GLN A 281 -16.24 -11.56 5.01
C GLN A 281 -16.09 -12.16 3.61
N ILE A 282 -17.11 -12.86 3.11
CA ILE A 282 -17.18 -13.41 1.76
C ILE A 282 -17.41 -12.29 0.75
N ALA A 283 -18.50 -11.53 0.91
CA ALA A 283 -18.93 -10.48 -0.02
C ALA A 283 -17.85 -9.41 -0.24
N SER A 284 -17.14 -9.03 0.82
CA SER A 284 -16.06 -8.02 0.77
C SER A 284 -14.77 -8.45 0.07
N LYS A 285 -14.61 -9.74 -0.26
CA LYS A 285 -13.34 -10.35 -0.71
C LYS A 285 -13.46 -11.25 -1.95
N ARG A 286 -14.67 -11.67 -2.29
CA ARG A 286 -14.94 -12.52 -3.44
C ARG A 286 -14.61 -11.78 -4.73
N ILE A 287 -14.02 -12.48 -5.68
CA ILE A 287 -13.89 -12.01 -7.05
C ILE A 287 -15.16 -12.45 -7.80
N LEU A 288 -15.94 -11.47 -8.28
CA LEU A 288 -17.10 -11.77 -9.11
C LEU A 288 -16.67 -12.37 -10.44
N ASN A 289 -17.35 -13.45 -10.85
CA ASN A 289 -17.21 -13.96 -12.20
C ASN A 289 -18.09 -13.15 -13.15
N VAL A 290 -17.48 -12.21 -13.86
CA VAL A 290 -18.13 -11.33 -14.85
C VAL A 290 -18.19 -11.94 -16.26
N GLU A 291 -17.79 -13.20 -16.43
CA GLU A 291 -17.83 -13.89 -17.74
C GLU A 291 -19.21 -14.50 -18.05
N ASP A 292 -19.99 -14.84 -17.03
CA ASP A 292 -21.23 -15.61 -17.18
C ASP A 292 -22.51 -14.74 -17.29
N LYS A 293 -22.39 -13.42 -17.15
CA LYS A 293 -23.50 -12.47 -17.16
C LYS A 293 -23.19 -11.23 -17.99
N GLU A 294 -24.21 -10.58 -18.52
CA GLU A 294 -24.03 -9.24 -19.09
C GLU A 294 -23.70 -8.24 -17.98
N ILE A 295 -22.75 -7.34 -18.24
CA ILE A 295 -22.26 -6.37 -17.25
C ILE A 295 -23.41 -5.47 -16.74
N SER A 296 -24.39 -5.17 -17.59
CA SER A 296 -25.59 -4.40 -17.24
C SER A 296 -26.54 -5.10 -16.27
N GLU A 297 -26.38 -6.40 -16.02
CA GLU A 297 -27.18 -7.16 -15.06
C GLU A 297 -26.67 -7.04 -13.62
N PHE A 298 -25.50 -6.45 -13.41
CA PHE A 298 -24.97 -6.21 -12.08
C PHE A 298 -25.55 -4.92 -11.49
N ASP A 299 -26.02 -4.98 -10.24
CA ASP A 299 -26.60 -3.83 -9.53
C ASP A 299 -25.65 -2.63 -9.47
N ASP A 300 -24.35 -2.90 -9.48
CA ASP A 300 -23.29 -1.88 -9.39
C ASP A 300 -22.99 -1.18 -10.72
N TYR A 301 -23.58 -1.63 -11.84
CA TYR A 301 -23.29 -1.11 -13.18
C TYR A 301 -23.60 0.38 -13.32
N ALA A 302 -24.65 0.86 -12.64
CA ALA A 302 -25.02 2.28 -12.65
C ALA A 302 -23.91 3.18 -12.08
N TYR A 303 -23.16 2.70 -11.07
CA TYR A 303 -22.03 3.43 -10.52
C TYR A 303 -20.90 3.56 -11.53
N ILE A 304 -20.64 2.50 -12.30
CA ILE A 304 -19.60 2.47 -13.33
C ILE A 304 -19.96 3.43 -14.46
N GLU A 305 -21.19 3.41 -14.95
CA GLU A 305 -21.62 4.37 -15.97
C GLU A 305 -21.52 5.80 -15.46
N GLY A 306 -21.92 6.07 -14.22
CA GLY A 306 -21.73 7.37 -13.58
C GLY A 306 -20.27 7.83 -13.58
N MET A 307 -19.35 6.93 -13.21
CA MET A 307 -17.91 7.22 -13.20
C MET A 307 -17.39 7.49 -14.62
N LEU A 308 -17.66 6.59 -15.58
CA LEU A 308 -17.14 6.72 -16.95
C LEU A 308 -17.70 7.98 -17.64
N ASN A 309 -18.98 8.29 -17.45
CA ASN A 309 -19.59 9.51 -17.97
C ASN A 309 -18.97 10.77 -17.34
N ARG A 310 -18.65 10.72 -16.04
CA ARG A 310 -17.95 11.82 -15.38
C ARG A 310 -16.55 12.00 -15.96
N ILE A 311 -15.81 10.91 -16.16
CA ILE A 311 -14.47 10.92 -16.78
C ILE A 311 -14.54 11.55 -18.18
N GLU A 312 -15.48 11.11 -19.02
CA GLU A 312 -15.65 11.69 -20.36
C GLU A 312 -16.01 13.18 -20.29
N SER A 313 -16.91 13.58 -19.39
CA SER A 313 -17.37 14.97 -19.29
C SER A 313 -16.28 15.93 -18.81
N HIS A 314 -15.43 15.51 -17.87
CA HIS A 314 -14.43 16.36 -17.22
C HIS A 314 -13.05 16.28 -17.88
N TYR A 315 -12.69 15.11 -18.41
CA TYR A 315 -11.36 14.80 -18.94
C TYR A 315 -11.36 14.39 -20.41
N PHE A 316 -12.53 14.22 -21.04
CA PHE A 316 -12.69 13.89 -22.46
C PHE A 316 -12.09 12.54 -22.89
N TYR A 317 -11.86 11.63 -21.93
CA TYR A 317 -11.56 10.24 -22.23
C TYR A 317 -12.84 9.44 -22.34
N HIS A 318 -13.10 8.93 -23.54
CA HIS A 318 -14.17 7.99 -23.85
C HIS A 318 -13.71 6.58 -23.50
N LEU A 319 -13.97 6.15 -22.27
CA LEU A 319 -13.60 4.83 -21.75
C LEU A 319 -14.78 3.84 -21.76
N GLN A 320 -15.96 4.27 -22.20
CA GLN A 320 -17.18 3.48 -22.23
C GLN A 320 -17.10 2.30 -23.20
N ASP A 321 -16.26 2.36 -24.23
CA ASP A 321 -16.06 1.25 -25.16
C ASP A 321 -15.07 0.20 -24.65
N ASP A 322 -14.34 0.48 -23.56
CA ASP A 322 -13.39 -0.47 -22.97
C ASP A 322 -14.12 -1.52 -22.12
N MET A 323 -14.49 -2.63 -22.76
CA MET A 323 -15.16 -3.75 -22.11
C MET A 323 -14.31 -4.42 -21.03
N GLN A 324 -12.98 -4.39 -21.14
CA GLN A 324 -12.11 -4.95 -20.10
C GLN A 324 -12.14 -4.06 -18.86
N LEU A 325 -12.07 -2.73 -19.02
CA LEU A 325 -12.23 -1.79 -17.92
C LEU A 325 -13.57 -2.00 -17.21
N LYS A 326 -14.68 -2.10 -17.96
CA LYS A 326 -16.00 -2.33 -17.35
C LYS A 326 -16.03 -3.61 -16.52
N LYS A 327 -15.50 -4.71 -17.03
CA LYS A 327 -15.41 -5.99 -16.29
C LYS A 327 -14.59 -5.86 -15.01
N ASP A 328 -13.41 -5.25 -15.13
CA ASP A 328 -12.51 -5.04 -13.99
C ASP A 328 -13.14 -4.16 -12.92
N LEU A 329 -13.81 -3.06 -13.33
CA LEU A 329 -14.51 -2.15 -12.43
C LEU A 329 -15.71 -2.82 -11.76
N VAL A 330 -16.53 -3.60 -12.46
CA VAL A 330 -17.63 -4.38 -11.83
C VAL A 330 -17.07 -5.28 -10.73
N ALA A 331 -16.06 -6.09 -11.06
CA ALA A 331 -15.50 -7.03 -10.12
C ALA A 331 -14.90 -6.33 -8.89
N HIS A 332 -14.22 -5.20 -9.09
CA HIS A 332 -13.60 -4.46 -7.99
C HIS A 332 -14.63 -3.68 -7.15
N ILE A 333 -15.52 -2.91 -7.80
CA ILE A 333 -16.49 -2.04 -7.14
C ILE A 333 -17.45 -2.86 -6.29
N HIS A 334 -17.92 -4.00 -6.77
CA HIS A 334 -18.82 -4.85 -6.00
C HIS A 334 -18.29 -5.16 -4.60
N SER A 335 -17.08 -5.73 -4.52
CA SER A 335 -16.44 -6.04 -3.24
C SER A 335 -16.08 -4.78 -2.45
N MET A 336 -15.68 -3.70 -3.14
CA MET A 336 -15.36 -2.40 -2.53
C MET A 336 -16.57 -1.78 -1.82
N LEU A 337 -17.77 -1.86 -2.39
CA LEU A 337 -18.98 -1.29 -1.80
C LEU A 337 -19.34 -1.98 -0.47
N TYR A 338 -19.06 -3.27 -0.29
CA TYR A 338 -19.15 -3.87 1.05
C TYR A 338 -18.10 -3.30 1.99
N ARG A 339 -16.84 -3.20 1.53
CA ARG A 339 -15.75 -2.71 2.39
C ARG A 339 -15.98 -1.27 2.84
N VAL A 340 -16.46 -0.41 1.95
CA VAL A 340 -16.70 1.00 2.24
C VAL A 340 -17.92 1.16 3.17
N LYS A 341 -19.03 0.46 2.90
CA LYS A 341 -20.27 0.51 3.69
C LYS A 341 -20.07 0.06 5.14
N TYR A 342 -19.30 -1.01 5.33
CA TYR A 342 -19.02 -1.59 6.65
C TYR A 342 -17.67 -1.14 7.23
N HIS A 343 -17.08 -0.06 6.70
CA HIS A 343 -15.84 0.56 7.18
C HIS A 343 -14.65 -0.41 7.33
N MET A 344 -14.58 -1.42 6.46
CA MET A 344 -13.47 -2.36 6.41
C MET A 344 -12.24 -1.69 5.82
N THR A 345 -11.13 -1.73 6.55
CA THR A 345 -9.87 -1.13 6.07
C THR A 345 -9.07 -2.16 5.29
N VAL A 346 -8.91 -1.93 3.99
CA VAL A 346 -7.92 -2.62 3.15
C VAL A 346 -6.74 -1.69 2.93
N LYS A 347 -5.53 -2.19 3.16
CA LYS A 347 -4.31 -1.43 2.92
C LYS A 347 -3.78 -1.76 1.53
N ASN A 348 -3.66 -0.75 0.68
CA ASN A 348 -2.96 -0.92 -0.59
C ASN A 348 -1.49 -0.50 -0.37
N PRO A 349 -0.53 -1.44 -0.36
CA PRO A 349 0.88 -1.14 -0.10
C PRO A 349 1.49 -0.22 -1.17
N MET A 350 0.86 -0.12 -2.33
CA MET A 350 1.28 0.71 -3.45
C MET A 350 0.60 2.08 -3.48
N THR A 351 -0.26 2.45 -2.52
CA THR A 351 -0.99 3.74 -2.55
C THR A 351 -0.11 4.93 -2.85
N GLU A 352 1.00 5.09 -2.10
CA GLU A 352 1.92 6.21 -2.29
C GLU A 352 2.73 6.08 -3.60
N HIS A 353 3.02 4.86 -4.03
CA HIS A 353 3.64 4.62 -5.34
C HIS A 353 2.69 5.01 -6.48
N ILE A 354 1.41 4.64 -6.39
CA ILE A 354 0.38 4.93 -7.40
C ILE A 354 0.17 6.44 -7.50
N LYS A 355 0.02 7.16 -6.39
CA LYS A 355 -0.06 8.63 -6.41
C LYS A 355 1.17 9.29 -7.04
N ARG A 356 2.35 8.70 -6.86
CA ARG A 356 3.61 9.26 -7.37
C ARG A 356 3.83 8.97 -8.85
N TYR A 357 3.58 7.74 -9.28
CA TYR A 357 3.92 7.27 -10.63
C TYR A 357 2.73 7.28 -11.59
N TYR A 358 1.50 7.26 -11.06
CA TYR A 358 0.25 7.30 -11.81
C TYR A 358 -0.66 8.47 -11.34
N PRO A 359 -0.12 9.70 -11.19
CA PRO A 359 -0.89 10.82 -10.63
C PRO A 359 -2.15 11.11 -11.45
N LEU A 360 -2.06 11.07 -12.79
CA LEU A 360 -3.21 11.33 -13.66
C LEU A 360 -4.36 10.35 -13.43
N ALA A 361 -4.06 9.05 -13.41
CA ALA A 361 -5.08 8.02 -13.19
C ALA A 361 -5.72 8.17 -11.80
N TYR A 362 -4.90 8.47 -10.78
CA TYR A 362 -5.38 8.73 -9.42
C TYR A 362 -6.30 9.97 -9.37
N GLU A 363 -5.93 11.05 -10.05
CA GLU A 363 -6.74 12.27 -10.16
C GLU A 363 -8.09 12.02 -10.82
N ILE A 364 -8.08 11.37 -11.99
CA ILE A 364 -9.29 11.01 -12.72
C ILE A 364 -10.20 10.13 -11.85
N THR A 365 -9.61 9.20 -11.10
CA THR A 365 -10.36 8.31 -10.21
C THR A 365 -10.98 9.06 -9.03
N LEU A 366 -10.21 9.93 -8.38
CA LEU A 366 -10.68 10.74 -7.26
C LEU A 366 -11.88 11.60 -7.67
N ASP A 367 -11.84 12.20 -8.86
CA ASP A 367 -12.98 12.94 -9.38
C ASP A 367 -14.12 12.01 -9.80
N ALA A 368 -13.84 10.92 -10.51
CA ALA A 368 -14.84 9.98 -10.99
C ALA A 368 -15.71 9.42 -9.87
N VAL A 369 -15.13 9.05 -8.72
CA VAL A 369 -15.89 8.48 -7.61
C VAL A 369 -16.86 9.46 -6.96
N GLU A 370 -16.74 10.77 -7.19
CA GLU A 370 -17.73 11.74 -6.70
C GLU A 370 -19.11 11.50 -7.32
N SER A 371 -19.20 10.84 -8.48
CA SER A 371 -20.50 10.46 -9.06
C SER A 371 -21.25 9.44 -8.20
N LEU A 372 -20.55 8.65 -7.36
CA LEU A 372 -21.17 7.65 -6.49
C LEU A 372 -21.87 8.28 -5.29
N LYS A 373 -21.37 9.42 -4.79
CA LYS A 373 -21.83 10.02 -3.51
C LYS A 373 -23.32 10.33 -3.44
N LYS A 374 -23.96 10.54 -4.59
CA LYS A 374 -25.39 10.82 -4.67
C LYS A 374 -26.23 9.63 -4.18
N ASP A 375 -25.85 8.43 -4.58
CA ASP A 375 -26.61 7.21 -4.36
C ASP A 375 -25.93 6.30 -3.31
N TYR A 376 -24.66 6.58 -2.99
CA TYR A 376 -23.85 5.83 -2.05
C TYR A 376 -23.09 6.80 -1.11
N PRO A 377 -23.66 7.13 0.07
CA PRO A 377 -23.21 8.25 0.92
C PRO A 377 -22.03 7.90 1.83
N TYR A 378 -21.19 6.93 1.45
CA TYR A 378 -20.05 6.46 2.25
C TYR A 378 -18.72 6.96 1.67
N ASP A 379 -17.77 7.24 2.56
CA ASP A 379 -16.46 7.76 2.16
C ASP A 379 -15.53 6.65 1.63
N ILE A 380 -15.13 6.77 0.36
CA ILE A 380 -14.15 5.89 -0.26
C ILE A 380 -12.74 6.32 0.17
N ASN A 381 -12.03 5.43 0.85
CA ASN A 381 -10.70 5.74 1.38
C ASN A 381 -9.60 5.71 0.30
N GLN A 382 -8.42 6.26 0.61
CA GLN A 382 -7.31 6.38 -0.35
C GLN A 382 -6.77 5.05 -0.89
N ASN A 383 -6.88 3.95 -0.14
CA ASN A 383 -6.42 2.64 -0.59
C ASN A 383 -7.36 2.06 -1.67
N GLU A 384 -8.67 2.25 -1.51
CA GLU A 384 -9.66 1.86 -2.52
C GLU A 384 -9.51 2.71 -3.79
N LEU A 385 -9.34 4.03 -3.63
CA LEU A 385 -9.03 4.93 -4.75
C LEU A 385 -7.78 4.49 -5.52
N ALA A 386 -6.74 4.02 -4.81
CA ALA A 386 -5.52 3.55 -5.46
C ALA A 386 -5.75 2.29 -6.29
N TYR A 387 -6.60 1.35 -5.85
CA TYR A 387 -6.94 0.18 -6.67
C TYR A 387 -7.75 0.57 -7.91
N LEU A 388 -8.78 1.41 -7.75
CA LEU A 388 -9.55 1.93 -8.89
C LEU A 388 -8.67 2.67 -9.90
N ALA A 389 -7.70 3.45 -9.41
CA ALA A 389 -6.74 4.16 -10.25
C ALA A 389 -5.88 3.25 -11.10
N LEU A 390 -5.58 2.03 -10.65
CA LEU A 390 -4.87 1.05 -11.49
C LEU A 390 -5.72 0.59 -12.67
N HIS A 391 -7.01 0.32 -12.47
CA HIS A 391 -7.92 -0.08 -13.54
C HIS A 391 -8.10 1.03 -14.57
N ILE A 392 -8.34 2.26 -14.09
CA ILE A 392 -8.45 3.45 -14.95
C ILE A 392 -7.13 3.70 -15.68
N GLY A 393 -5.99 3.66 -14.97
CA GLY A 393 -4.67 3.83 -15.57
C GLY A 393 -4.37 2.82 -16.67
N ALA A 394 -4.69 1.55 -16.47
CA ALA A 394 -4.52 0.51 -17.48
C ALA A 394 -5.40 0.75 -18.71
N SER A 395 -6.62 1.24 -18.54
CA SER A 395 -7.51 1.59 -19.66
C SER A 395 -7.02 2.81 -20.43
N LEU A 396 -6.53 3.84 -19.73
CA LEU A 396 -5.92 5.01 -20.34
C LEU A 396 -4.69 4.62 -21.18
N GLU A 397 -3.86 3.72 -20.68
CA GLU A 397 -2.71 3.20 -21.43
C GLU A 397 -3.14 2.43 -22.68
N ARG A 398 -4.13 1.52 -22.56
CA ARG A 398 -4.61 0.73 -23.69
C ARG A 398 -5.27 1.55 -24.80
N ASN A 399 -6.11 2.53 -24.46
CA ASN A 399 -6.95 3.24 -25.44
C ASN A 399 -6.34 4.55 -25.94
N TYR A 400 -5.50 5.19 -25.14
CA TYR A 400 -4.92 6.50 -25.45
C TYR A 400 -3.40 6.50 -25.52
N GLN A 401 -2.77 5.32 -25.37
CA GLN A 401 -1.30 5.20 -25.35
C GLN A 401 -0.68 6.17 -24.34
N ILE A 402 -1.42 6.45 -23.26
CA ILE A 402 -0.92 7.13 -22.07
C ILE A 402 -0.04 6.11 -21.35
N SER A 403 1.09 5.82 -21.97
CA SER A 403 2.16 5.08 -21.34
C SER A 403 2.94 6.05 -20.50
N TYR A 404 3.27 5.63 -19.30
CA TYR A 404 4.19 6.34 -18.41
C TYR A 404 5.66 6.28 -18.93
N TYR A 405 5.86 5.79 -20.15
CA TYR A 405 7.07 5.83 -20.98
C TYR A 405 6.71 5.71 -22.49
N ARG A 406 6.91 6.74 -23.31
CA ARG A 406 6.81 6.64 -24.78
C ARG A 406 8.12 6.12 -25.36
N HIS A 407 8.13 4.90 -25.91
CA HIS A 407 9.26 4.42 -26.72
C HIS A 407 9.27 5.17 -28.07
N LYS A 408 10.42 5.74 -28.45
CA LYS A 408 10.56 6.49 -29.71
C LYS A 408 10.60 5.51 -30.89
N SER A 409 9.98 5.85 -32.02
CA SER A 409 9.96 4.98 -33.21
C SER A 409 11.04 5.36 -34.22
N ALA A 410 11.73 4.38 -34.81
CA ALA A 410 12.80 4.58 -35.79
C ALA A 410 12.63 3.74 -37.06
N LEU A 411 12.91 4.39 -38.20
CA LEU A 411 13.09 3.76 -39.51
C LEU A 411 14.58 3.54 -39.77
N ILE A 412 15.03 2.31 -40.03
CA ILE A 412 16.40 2.08 -40.51
C ILE A 412 16.42 2.04 -42.05
N VAL A 413 17.29 2.83 -42.67
CA VAL A 413 17.59 2.77 -44.11
C VAL A 413 18.98 2.18 -44.31
N CYS A 414 19.05 1.01 -44.93
CA CYS A 414 20.32 0.29 -45.15
C CYS A 414 20.62 0.10 -46.63
N GLY A 415 21.83 0.49 -47.05
CA GLY A 415 22.28 0.37 -48.45
C GLY A 415 23.02 -0.92 -48.79
N SER A 416 23.45 -1.71 -47.79
CA SER A 416 24.39 -2.82 -47.96
C SER A 416 23.76 -4.23 -47.91
N GLY A 417 22.43 -4.32 -47.93
CA GLY A 417 21.67 -5.59 -47.99
C GLY A 417 21.17 -6.12 -46.64
N PHE A 418 20.29 -7.13 -46.69
CA PHE A 418 19.54 -7.68 -45.54
C PHE A 418 20.41 -8.20 -44.39
N GLY A 419 21.58 -8.77 -44.68
CA GLY A 419 22.48 -9.32 -43.64
C GLY A 419 23.06 -8.24 -42.71
N THR A 420 23.52 -7.12 -43.28
CA THR A 420 24.03 -5.98 -42.50
C THR A 420 22.92 -5.24 -41.78
N ALA A 421 21.75 -5.12 -42.43
CA ALA A 421 20.56 -4.49 -41.85
C ALA A 421 20.15 -5.14 -40.51
N ARG A 422 20.13 -6.48 -40.44
CA ARG A 422 19.81 -7.22 -39.20
C ARG A 422 20.84 -7.00 -38.09
N ILE A 423 22.12 -6.89 -38.43
CA ILE A 423 23.20 -6.64 -37.45
C ILE A 423 23.06 -5.23 -36.86
N VAL A 424 22.80 -4.23 -37.71
CA VAL A 424 22.57 -2.85 -37.27
C VAL A 424 21.33 -2.78 -36.40
N GLU A 425 20.22 -3.36 -36.83
CA GLU A 425 18.98 -3.43 -36.07
C GLU A 425 19.20 -4.05 -34.68
N ALA A 426 19.86 -5.23 -34.61
CA ALA A 426 20.12 -5.91 -33.35
C ALA A 426 21.05 -5.11 -32.42
N LYS A 427 22.09 -4.46 -32.97
CA LYS A 427 23.01 -3.61 -32.20
C LYS A 427 22.33 -2.35 -31.66
N VAL A 428 21.48 -1.71 -32.46
CA VAL A 428 20.71 -0.53 -32.04
C VAL A 428 19.69 -0.92 -30.97
N LYS A 429 18.90 -1.99 -31.20
CA LYS A 429 17.95 -2.53 -30.19
C LYS A 429 18.63 -2.87 -28.87
N SER A 430 19.84 -3.46 -28.93
CA SER A 430 20.58 -3.84 -27.73
C SER A 430 21.17 -2.65 -26.97
N ALA A 431 21.50 -1.55 -27.65
CA ALA A 431 22.20 -0.41 -27.03
C ALA A 431 21.28 0.76 -26.67
N VAL A 432 20.12 0.87 -27.32
CA VAL A 432 19.14 1.95 -27.13
C VAL A 432 17.79 1.31 -26.83
N SER A 433 17.58 0.92 -25.57
CA SER A 433 16.42 0.12 -25.13
C SER A 433 15.08 0.88 -25.15
N ASN A 434 15.11 2.20 -25.29
CA ASN A 434 13.95 3.08 -25.39
C ASN A 434 13.58 3.47 -26.84
N LEU A 435 14.17 2.82 -27.85
CA LEU A 435 13.90 3.03 -29.27
C LEU A 435 13.28 1.78 -29.91
N ASP A 436 12.06 1.90 -30.41
CA ASP A 436 11.40 0.88 -31.21
C ASP A 436 11.76 1.01 -32.69
N ILE A 437 12.18 -0.08 -33.32
CA ILE A 437 12.55 -0.09 -34.74
C ILE A 437 11.39 -0.71 -35.50
N THR A 438 10.58 0.15 -36.13
CA THR A 438 9.31 -0.25 -36.74
C THR A 438 9.51 -0.96 -38.07
N LYS A 439 10.52 -0.54 -38.85
CA LYS A 439 10.89 -1.18 -40.11
C LYS A 439 12.33 -0.89 -40.52
N VAL A 440 12.87 -1.79 -41.33
CA VAL A 440 14.17 -1.65 -41.98
C VAL A 440 13.98 -1.74 -43.49
N VAL A 441 14.40 -0.72 -44.22
CA VAL A 441 14.13 -0.58 -45.65
C VAL A 441 15.41 -0.33 -46.45
N SER A 442 15.36 -0.66 -47.74
CA SER A 442 16.38 -0.24 -48.69
C SER A 442 16.24 1.24 -49.07
N ILE A 443 17.28 1.81 -49.67
CA ILE A 443 17.25 3.17 -50.22
C ILE A 443 16.14 3.32 -51.28
N GLN A 444 15.91 2.27 -52.08
CA GLN A 444 14.90 2.29 -53.14
C GLN A 444 13.49 2.37 -52.54
N GLU A 445 13.22 1.64 -51.47
CA GLU A 445 11.96 1.70 -50.73
C GLU A 445 11.80 3.04 -50.00
N TYR A 446 12.87 3.52 -49.34
CA TYR A 446 12.89 4.83 -48.71
C TYR A 446 12.48 5.93 -49.68
N ASN A 447 13.00 5.91 -50.91
CA ASN A 447 12.70 6.91 -51.94
C ASN A 447 11.22 6.91 -52.36
N ARG A 448 10.49 5.79 -52.20
CA ARG A 448 9.06 5.69 -52.53
C ARG A 448 8.15 6.30 -51.47
N PHE A 449 8.62 6.47 -50.24
CA PHE A 449 7.82 7.12 -49.21
C PHE A 449 7.66 8.61 -49.51
N ILE A 450 6.44 9.14 -49.44
CA ILE A 450 6.20 10.57 -49.54
C ILE A 450 6.33 11.22 -48.16
N HIS A 451 5.94 10.47 -47.12
CA HIS A 451 5.97 10.85 -45.72
C HIS A 451 6.50 9.69 -44.88
N ILE A 452 7.20 10.00 -43.79
CA ILE A 452 7.73 9.04 -42.82
C ILE A 452 6.98 9.22 -41.50
N GLU A 453 6.33 8.16 -41.04
CA GLU A 453 5.53 8.16 -39.80
C GLU A 453 6.42 8.11 -38.54
N GLU A 454 7.59 7.47 -38.66
CA GLU A 454 8.53 7.28 -37.56
C GLU A 454 9.09 8.61 -37.03
N ASP A 455 9.48 8.62 -35.75
CA ASP A 455 10.04 9.81 -35.10
C ASP A 455 11.43 10.16 -35.65
N ILE A 456 12.21 9.16 -36.09
CA ILE A 456 13.56 9.36 -36.61
C ILE A 456 13.98 8.36 -37.69
N ILE A 457 14.91 8.77 -38.56
CA ILE A 457 15.49 7.91 -39.60
C ILE A 457 16.96 7.64 -39.26
N LEU A 458 17.33 6.37 -39.13
CA LEU A 458 18.72 5.92 -38.97
C LEU A 458 19.22 5.37 -40.31
N SER A 459 20.26 5.97 -40.88
CA SER A 459 20.73 5.58 -42.21
C SER A 459 22.19 5.15 -42.22
N THR A 460 22.49 4.00 -42.81
CA THR A 460 23.88 3.57 -43.01
C THR A 460 24.57 4.23 -44.21
N VAL A 461 23.79 4.97 -44.99
CA VAL A 461 24.24 5.73 -46.17
C VAL A 461 23.79 7.19 -46.07
N ARG A 462 24.35 8.07 -46.90
CA ARG A 462 23.83 9.45 -46.98
C ARG A 462 22.55 9.45 -47.80
N ILE A 463 21.46 9.93 -47.21
CA ILE A 463 20.16 10.12 -47.85
C ILE A 463 19.62 11.51 -47.49
N PRO A 464 18.83 12.14 -48.37
CA PRO A 464 18.19 13.41 -48.05
C PRO A 464 17.10 13.21 -47.00
N GLU A 465 16.97 14.20 -46.11
CA GLU A 465 15.84 14.30 -45.18
C GLU A 465 14.55 14.55 -45.95
N LYS A 466 13.44 13.98 -45.42
CA LYS A 466 12.08 14.26 -45.90
C LYS A 466 11.38 15.14 -44.88
N ASN A 467 10.45 14.57 -44.12
CA ASN A 467 9.72 15.24 -43.04
C ASN A 467 10.28 14.94 -41.63
N LYS A 468 11.37 14.15 -41.54
CA LYS A 468 11.97 13.69 -40.29
C LYS A 468 13.51 13.77 -40.37
N PRO A 469 14.20 13.95 -39.22
CA PRO A 469 15.65 14.03 -39.19
C PRO A 469 16.31 12.70 -39.58
N VAL A 470 17.44 12.77 -40.29
CA VAL A 470 18.23 11.60 -40.69
C VAL A 470 19.56 11.59 -39.92
N ILE A 471 19.73 10.59 -39.05
CA ILE A 471 21.01 10.33 -38.38
C ILE A 471 21.80 9.29 -39.19
N LYS A 472 23.00 9.68 -39.61
CA LYS A 472 23.93 8.75 -40.25
C LYS A 472 24.60 7.87 -39.21
N ILE A 473 24.54 6.56 -39.40
CA ILE A 473 25.22 5.54 -38.58
C ILE A 473 26.14 4.67 -39.44
N SER A 474 27.10 3.99 -38.79
CA SER A 474 28.01 3.07 -39.46
C SER A 474 27.33 1.73 -39.79
N ASN A 475 27.76 1.04 -40.84
CA ASN A 475 27.24 -0.30 -41.24
C ASN A 475 27.40 -1.36 -40.14
N ILE A 476 28.38 -1.18 -39.24
CA ILE A 476 28.56 -1.97 -38.02
C ILE A 476 28.90 -0.96 -36.92
N PRO A 477 27.90 -0.41 -36.21
CA PRO A 477 28.15 0.64 -35.25
C PRO A 477 28.91 0.09 -34.03
N THR A 478 29.86 0.89 -33.57
CA THR A 478 30.64 0.66 -32.35
C THR A 478 29.82 1.01 -31.11
N ASN A 479 30.23 0.52 -29.93
CA ASN A 479 29.53 0.83 -28.68
C ASN A 479 29.59 2.33 -28.33
N GLU A 480 30.65 3.03 -28.73
CA GLU A 480 30.76 4.48 -28.53
C GLU A 480 29.82 5.25 -29.47
N GLU A 481 29.74 4.87 -30.75
CA GLU A 481 28.76 5.44 -31.69
C GLU A 481 27.33 5.19 -31.23
N LEU A 482 27.02 4.01 -30.67
CA LEU A 482 25.68 3.69 -30.15
C LEU A 482 25.34 4.50 -28.89
N LYS A 483 26.32 4.79 -28.02
CA LYS A 483 26.12 5.70 -26.88
C LYS A 483 25.86 7.13 -27.33
N MET A 484 26.65 7.62 -28.30
CA MET A 484 26.41 8.94 -28.90
C MET A 484 25.08 9.00 -29.64
N LEU A 485 24.68 7.92 -30.30
CA LEU A 485 23.38 7.79 -30.96
C LEU A 485 22.23 7.94 -29.96
N GLY A 486 22.32 7.32 -28.78
CA GLY A 486 21.34 7.52 -27.70
C GLY A 486 21.20 9.00 -27.30
N ALA A 487 22.32 9.69 -27.12
CA ALA A 487 22.34 11.12 -26.77
C ALA A 487 21.80 12.02 -27.90
N ILE A 488 22.13 11.73 -29.16
CA ILE A 488 21.65 12.48 -30.32
C ILE A 488 20.15 12.23 -30.55
N ILE A 489 19.66 10.99 -30.36
CA ILE A 489 18.24 10.69 -30.42
C ILE A 489 17.50 11.47 -29.34
N GLN A 490 18.02 11.51 -28.10
CA GLN A 490 17.45 12.35 -27.04
C GLN A 490 17.45 13.85 -27.42
N GLU A 491 18.52 14.37 -28.04
CA GLU A 491 18.65 15.79 -28.42
C GLU A 491 17.84 16.19 -29.67
N GLN A 492 17.72 15.32 -30.68
CA GLN A 492 17.03 15.61 -31.94
C GLN A 492 15.55 15.20 -31.96
N THR A 493 15.14 14.29 -31.07
CA THR A 493 13.73 13.93 -30.87
C THR A 493 13.14 14.54 -29.59
N ASP A 494 13.86 15.50 -28.99
CA ASP A 494 13.48 16.18 -27.76
C ASP A 494 12.10 16.85 -27.94
N PRO A 495 11.04 16.34 -27.28
CA PRO A 495 9.77 17.07 -27.21
C PRO A 495 9.92 18.40 -26.44
N ASN A 496 11.05 18.61 -25.74
CA ASN A 496 11.30 19.81 -24.96
C ASN A 496 11.87 21.00 -25.72
N ARG A 497 12.05 20.90 -27.05
CA ARG A 497 12.27 22.08 -27.89
C ARG A 497 10.95 22.86 -28.06
N GLY A 498 10.47 23.44 -26.96
CA GLY A 498 9.17 24.08 -26.88
C GLY A 498 8.44 23.81 -25.57
N PHE A 499 8.51 22.60 -24.99
CA PHE A 499 7.74 22.19 -23.81
C PHE A 499 7.77 23.21 -22.66
N LEU A 500 8.97 23.60 -22.20
CA LEU A 500 9.09 24.59 -21.14
C LEU A 500 8.57 25.95 -21.58
N SER A 501 8.85 26.39 -22.81
CA SER A 501 8.37 27.68 -23.33
C SER A 501 6.87 27.72 -23.64
N ASN A 502 6.23 26.57 -23.86
CA ASN A 502 4.82 26.46 -24.19
C ASN A 502 3.96 26.61 -22.92
N PHE A 503 4.38 25.97 -21.82
CA PHE A 503 3.59 25.91 -20.59
C PHE A 503 4.11 26.79 -19.46
N PHE A 504 5.39 27.14 -19.47
CA PHE A 504 6.00 27.98 -18.44
C PHE A 504 6.44 29.32 -19.04
N THR A 505 6.00 30.42 -18.43
CA THR A 505 6.35 31.77 -18.86
C THR A 505 6.85 32.59 -17.67
N ALA A 506 7.69 33.58 -17.96
CA ALA A 506 8.24 34.46 -16.92
C ALA A 506 7.14 35.20 -16.16
N ASP A 507 6.06 35.59 -16.84
CA ASP A 507 4.91 36.30 -16.26
C ASP A 507 4.20 35.50 -15.16
N PHE A 508 4.34 34.17 -15.17
CA PHE A 508 3.71 33.28 -14.21
C PHE A 508 4.68 32.74 -13.16
N PHE A 509 5.93 33.20 -13.13
CA PHE A 509 6.91 32.85 -12.10
C PHE A 509 7.12 34.00 -11.12
N ALA A 510 6.94 33.74 -9.83
CA ALA A 510 7.28 34.72 -8.79
C ALA A 510 7.67 34.05 -7.47
N ARG A 511 8.42 34.80 -6.64
CA ARG A 511 8.51 34.49 -5.21
C ARG A 511 7.32 35.12 -4.48
N SER A 512 6.85 34.44 -3.43
CA SER A 512 5.74 34.93 -2.61
C SER A 512 6.08 34.88 -1.12
N SER A 513 5.80 35.98 -0.43
CA SER A 513 5.91 36.13 1.03
C SER A 513 4.58 35.87 1.75
N MET A 514 3.54 35.51 1.00
CA MET A 514 2.22 35.19 1.55
C MET A 514 2.31 33.97 2.46
N THR A 515 1.40 33.88 3.42
CA THR A 515 1.41 32.81 4.44
C THR A 515 0.11 32.01 4.49
N ASN A 516 -0.82 32.26 3.56
CA ASN A 516 -2.15 31.65 3.53
C ASN A 516 -2.39 30.97 2.17
N LYS A 517 -2.83 29.71 2.21
CA LYS A 517 -3.13 28.88 1.03
C LYS A 517 -4.16 29.52 0.10
N THR A 518 -5.31 29.92 0.62
CA THR A 518 -6.41 30.50 -0.17
C THR A 518 -5.97 31.78 -0.86
N ALA A 519 -5.26 32.65 -0.14
CA ALA A 519 -4.78 33.91 -0.70
C ALA A 519 -3.75 33.69 -1.82
N ILE A 520 -2.89 32.67 -1.72
CA ILE A 520 -1.97 32.28 -2.80
C ILE A 520 -2.73 31.78 -4.03
N LEU A 521 -3.73 30.92 -3.83
CA LEU A 521 -4.53 30.39 -4.94
C LEU A 521 -5.33 31.50 -5.64
N GLU A 522 -5.92 32.42 -4.89
CA GLU A 522 -6.60 33.61 -5.42
C GLU A 522 -5.67 34.44 -6.30
N GLU A 523 -4.49 34.79 -5.80
CA GLU A 523 -3.49 35.57 -6.54
C GLU A 523 -3.03 34.86 -7.82
N MET A 524 -2.73 33.57 -7.74
CA MET A 524 -2.31 32.78 -8.89
C MET A 524 -3.42 32.69 -9.96
N VAL A 525 -4.68 32.48 -9.56
CA VAL A 525 -5.82 32.43 -10.49
C VAL A 525 -6.11 33.80 -11.08
N ASP A 526 -6.00 34.88 -10.31
CA ASP A 526 -6.21 36.24 -10.81
C ASP A 526 -5.16 36.63 -11.86
N SER A 527 -3.91 36.15 -11.72
CA SER A 527 -2.89 36.34 -12.76
C SER A 527 -3.27 35.67 -14.10
N LEU A 528 -3.92 34.51 -14.06
CA LEU A 528 -4.46 33.82 -15.25
C LEU A 528 -5.68 34.53 -15.83
N ARG A 529 -6.57 35.07 -14.98
CA ARG A 529 -7.77 35.81 -15.40
C ARG A 529 -7.42 37.10 -16.11
N GLN A 530 -6.42 37.84 -15.62
CA GLN A 530 -5.96 39.09 -16.24
C GLN A 530 -5.48 38.88 -17.68
N GLN A 531 -4.97 37.69 -18.00
CA GLN A 531 -4.55 37.30 -19.34
C GLN A 531 -5.62 36.51 -20.11
N ASN A 532 -6.85 36.44 -19.60
CA ASN A 532 -7.99 35.76 -20.22
C ASN A 532 -7.77 34.24 -20.47
N ILE A 533 -6.86 33.59 -19.73
CA ILE A 533 -6.55 32.16 -19.86
C ILE A 533 -7.63 31.29 -19.21
N VAL A 534 -8.24 31.79 -18.13
CA VAL A 534 -9.29 31.10 -17.37
C VAL A 534 -10.55 31.94 -17.23
N GLY A 535 -11.70 31.28 -17.13
CA GLY A 535 -13.01 31.91 -16.95
C GLY A 535 -13.43 32.11 -15.49
N GLU A 536 -14.64 32.62 -15.32
CA GLU A 536 -15.34 32.62 -14.03
C GLU A 536 -15.54 31.17 -13.54
N GLY A 537 -15.44 30.93 -12.23
CA GLY A 537 -15.55 29.59 -11.63
C GLY A 537 -14.26 28.77 -11.54
N PHE A 538 -13.16 29.13 -12.23
CA PHE A 538 -11.90 28.37 -12.17
C PHE A 538 -11.35 28.25 -10.73
N LEU A 539 -11.29 29.37 -10.00
CA LEU A 539 -10.86 29.36 -8.59
C LEU A 539 -11.74 28.45 -7.73
N GLN A 540 -13.05 28.49 -7.93
CA GLN A 540 -14.00 27.68 -7.17
C GLN A 540 -13.74 26.18 -7.41
N SER A 541 -13.52 25.79 -8.67
CA SER A 541 -13.15 24.41 -9.03
C SER A 541 -11.82 23.96 -8.42
N VAL A 542 -10.80 24.83 -8.40
CA VAL A 542 -9.53 24.55 -7.70
C VAL A 542 -9.75 24.34 -6.20
N LEU A 543 -10.54 25.22 -5.56
CA LEU A 543 -10.83 25.11 -4.12
C LEU A 543 -11.68 23.88 -3.78
N GLU A 544 -12.59 23.48 -4.67
CA GLU A 544 -13.34 22.23 -4.55
C GLU A 544 -12.42 21.02 -4.66
N ARG A 545 -11.50 21.00 -5.64
CA ARG A 545 -10.49 19.95 -5.77
C ARG A 545 -9.63 19.84 -4.50
N GLU A 546 -9.16 20.95 -3.95
CA GLU A 546 -8.34 20.96 -2.74
C GLU A 546 -9.07 20.42 -1.50
N LYS A 547 -10.41 20.38 -1.50
CA LYS A 547 -11.21 19.77 -0.42
C LYS A 547 -11.31 18.26 -0.54
N LEU A 548 -11.24 17.70 -1.75
CA LEU A 548 -11.32 16.26 -1.99
C LEU A 548 -10.08 15.51 -1.47
N GLY A 549 -8.91 16.15 -1.53
CA GLY A 549 -7.67 15.55 -1.08
C GLY A 549 -6.47 16.46 -1.28
N SER A 550 -5.38 16.14 -0.59
CA SER A 550 -4.12 16.89 -0.72
C SER A 550 -3.55 16.79 -2.13
N THR A 551 -3.16 17.93 -2.69
CA THR A 551 -2.38 18.04 -3.94
C THR A 551 -0.89 18.20 -3.67
N VAL A 552 -0.43 17.81 -2.48
CA VAL A 552 1.00 17.78 -2.18
C VAL A 552 1.63 16.58 -2.86
N LEU A 553 2.63 16.84 -3.69
CA LEU A 553 3.43 15.81 -4.34
C LEU A 553 4.72 15.61 -3.53
N GLY A 554 4.86 14.43 -2.91
CA GLY A 554 5.98 14.09 -2.00
C GLY A 554 6.21 15.12 -0.89
N THR A 555 7.42 15.67 -0.77
CA THR A 555 7.76 16.63 0.30
C THR A 555 8.06 18.03 -0.27
N GLY A 556 7.15 18.97 -0.01
CA GLY A 556 7.43 20.40 -0.18
C GLY A 556 6.90 21.07 -1.45
N ILE A 557 6.19 20.36 -2.33
CA ILE A 557 5.56 20.94 -3.54
C ILE A 557 4.05 20.68 -3.51
N ALA A 558 3.25 21.71 -3.76
CA ALA A 558 1.81 21.58 -4.04
C ALA A 558 1.54 21.78 -5.53
N ILE A 559 0.62 20.98 -6.08
CA ILE A 559 0.22 21.01 -7.49
C ILE A 559 -1.31 21.24 -7.64
N PRO A 560 -1.84 22.35 -7.11
CA PRO A 560 -3.27 22.62 -7.19
C PRO A 560 -3.74 22.75 -8.65
N HIS A 561 -4.95 22.30 -8.95
CA HIS A 561 -5.55 22.33 -10.28
C HIS A 561 -7.08 22.20 -10.17
N PRO A 562 -7.86 22.62 -11.18
CA PRO A 562 -9.32 22.51 -11.15
C PRO A 562 -9.78 21.05 -11.34
N LEU A 563 -11.04 20.77 -10.96
CA LEU A 563 -11.77 19.60 -11.46
C LEU A 563 -12.09 19.82 -12.95
N GLY A 564 -11.59 18.92 -13.80
CA GLY A 564 -11.75 18.97 -15.25
C GLY A 564 -10.88 20.00 -15.99
N LEU A 565 -10.92 19.95 -17.33
CA LEU A 565 -10.09 20.80 -18.21
C LEU A 565 -10.80 22.13 -18.53
N MET A 566 -10.73 23.09 -17.60
CA MET A 566 -11.45 24.36 -17.67
C MET A 566 -10.67 25.52 -18.33
N ALA A 567 -9.42 25.31 -18.71
CA ALA A 567 -8.56 26.37 -19.24
C ALA A 567 -8.72 26.55 -20.76
N LYS A 568 -8.55 27.80 -21.23
CA LYS A 568 -8.45 28.09 -22.67
C LYS A 568 -7.08 27.76 -23.24
N GLU A 569 -6.04 27.97 -22.44
CA GLU A 569 -4.64 27.69 -22.78
C GLU A 569 -3.95 26.99 -21.62
N THR A 570 -3.02 26.08 -21.92
CA THR A 570 -2.25 25.40 -20.88
C THR A 570 -1.12 26.29 -20.37
N LYS A 571 -1.15 26.64 -19.09
CA LYS A 571 -0.12 27.44 -18.41
C LYS A 571 0.11 26.96 -16.98
N ILE A 572 1.35 27.04 -16.53
CA ILE A 572 1.72 26.69 -15.15
C ILE A 572 2.12 27.96 -14.40
N VAL A 573 1.40 28.25 -13.32
CA VAL A 573 1.74 29.36 -12.43
C VAL A 573 2.59 28.84 -11.28
N ILE A 574 3.76 29.45 -11.09
CA ILE A 574 4.75 29.04 -10.11
C ILE A 574 4.87 30.10 -9.03
N ARG A 575 4.73 29.68 -7.77
CA ARG A 575 5.08 30.48 -6.59
C ARG A 575 6.10 29.74 -5.74
N ILE A 576 7.28 30.34 -5.60
CA ILE A 576 8.30 29.89 -4.65
C ILE A 576 8.11 30.67 -3.35
N LEU A 577 7.87 29.97 -2.26
CA LEU A 577 7.49 30.56 -0.98
C LEU A 577 8.71 30.90 -0.15
N ASP A 578 8.76 32.11 0.39
CA ASP A 578 9.88 32.55 1.25
C ASP A 578 9.95 31.76 2.56
N LYS A 579 8.80 31.28 3.05
CA LYS A 579 8.69 30.38 4.18
C LYS A 579 7.74 29.24 3.86
N PRO A 580 7.99 28.02 4.37
CA PRO A 580 7.04 26.92 4.21
C PRO A 580 5.66 27.29 4.76
N ILE A 581 4.61 26.95 4.02
CA ILE A 581 3.21 27.15 4.44
C ILE A 581 2.57 25.79 4.65
N LYS A 582 1.80 25.66 5.73
CA LYS A 582 0.98 24.48 5.97
C LYS A 582 -0.10 24.38 4.88
N TRP A 583 -0.04 23.36 4.04
CA TRP A 583 -0.94 23.20 2.89
C TRP A 583 -2.14 22.31 3.19
N ASP A 584 -1.93 21.31 4.02
CA ASP A 584 -2.96 20.43 4.58
C ASP A 584 -2.67 20.14 6.07
N GLN A 585 -3.40 19.20 6.68
CA GLN A 585 -3.22 18.88 8.11
C GLN A 585 -1.84 18.33 8.47
N LYS A 586 -1.16 17.64 7.54
CA LYS A 586 0.06 16.86 7.72
C LYS A 586 1.29 17.50 7.08
N GLN A 587 1.14 18.25 5.99
CA GLN A 587 2.24 18.66 5.13
C GLN A 587 2.34 20.18 4.96
N SER A 588 3.58 20.65 4.78
CA SER A 588 3.89 22.04 4.43
C SER A 588 4.63 22.08 3.10
N VAL A 589 4.41 23.14 2.33
CA VAL A 589 5.00 23.31 1.00
C VAL A 589 5.85 24.58 0.92
N ARG A 590 6.85 24.52 0.04
CA ARG A 590 7.79 25.60 -0.28
C ARG A 590 7.64 26.10 -1.72
N ALA A 591 6.97 25.33 -2.57
CA ALA A 591 6.64 25.73 -3.92
C ALA A 591 5.20 25.31 -4.27
N VAL A 592 4.52 26.12 -5.06
CA VAL A 592 3.17 25.86 -5.56
C VAL A 592 3.19 25.99 -7.08
N PHE A 593 2.74 24.95 -7.76
CA PHE A 593 2.57 24.90 -9.22
C PHE A 593 1.09 24.75 -9.53
N LEU A 594 0.40 25.86 -9.75
CA LEU A 594 -1.01 25.83 -10.17
C LEU A 594 -1.06 25.38 -11.62
N LEU A 595 -1.61 24.18 -11.85
CA LEU A 595 -1.76 23.62 -13.18
C LEU A 595 -3.06 24.13 -13.80
N CYS A 596 -2.93 24.88 -14.88
CA CYS A 596 -4.02 25.32 -15.72
C CYS A 596 -3.87 24.58 -17.04
N ILE A 597 -4.68 23.53 -17.25
CA ILE A 597 -4.53 22.66 -18.43
C ILE A 597 -5.73 22.80 -19.35
N SER A 598 -5.45 23.08 -20.62
CA SER A 598 -6.44 23.17 -21.69
C SER A 598 -6.73 21.78 -22.24
N LYS A 599 -7.91 21.62 -22.84
CA LYS A 599 -8.27 20.39 -23.56
C LYS A 599 -7.29 20.06 -24.68
N ASN A 600 -6.75 21.06 -25.37
CA ASN A 600 -5.95 20.86 -26.58
C ASN A 600 -4.54 20.33 -26.27
N ASP A 601 -3.98 20.67 -25.10
CA ASP A 601 -2.61 20.32 -24.74
C ASP A 601 -2.56 19.30 -23.59
N TYR A 602 -3.70 18.70 -23.21
CA TYR A 602 -3.77 17.85 -22.03
C TYR A 602 -2.91 16.59 -22.12
N GLU A 603 -2.81 15.98 -23.31
CA GLU A 603 -1.88 14.86 -23.54
C GLU A 603 -0.42 15.29 -23.36
N GLU A 604 -0.05 16.49 -23.83
CA GLU A 604 1.30 17.04 -23.63
C GLU A 604 1.56 17.47 -22.18
N ALA A 605 0.50 17.86 -21.45
CA ALA A 605 0.56 18.26 -20.06
C ALA A 605 0.89 17.10 -19.11
N ILE A 606 0.78 15.84 -19.55
CA ILE A 606 1.29 14.68 -18.80
C ILE A 606 2.77 14.82 -18.47
N ASN A 607 3.56 15.36 -19.41
CA ASN A 607 5.00 15.62 -19.19
C ASN A 607 5.24 16.64 -18.06
N ILE A 608 4.24 17.49 -17.74
CA ILE A 608 4.31 18.43 -16.61
C ILE A 608 4.29 17.65 -15.30
N TYR A 609 3.39 16.67 -15.15
CA TYR A 609 3.36 15.81 -13.97
C TYR A 609 4.69 15.06 -13.80
N GLU A 610 5.27 14.55 -14.88
CA GLU A 610 6.57 13.88 -14.82
C GLU A 610 7.72 14.78 -14.39
N LEU A 611 7.76 16.03 -14.88
CA LEU A 611 8.74 17.02 -14.45
C LEU A 611 8.57 17.33 -12.95
N LEU A 612 7.33 17.50 -12.50
CA LEU A 612 7.02 17.78 -11.10
C LEU A 612 7.42 16.61 -10.18
N VAL A 613 7.18 15.36 -10.58
CA VAL A 613 7.58 14.17 -9.81
C VAL A 613 9.10 14.12 -9.62
N GLU A 614 9.88 14.53 -10.61
CA GLU A 614 11.33 14.65 -10.49
C GLU A 614 11.76 15.80 -9.59
N LEU A 615 11.13 16.97 -9.71
CA LEU A 615 11.40 18.13 -8.86
C LEU A 615 11.19 17.86 -7.37
N VAL A 616 10.34 16.88 -7.03
CA VAL A 616 10.06 16.43 -5.66
C VAL A 616 11.21 15.61 -5.05
N ARG A 617 12.15 15.09 -5.85
CA ARG A 617 13.33 14.39 -5.28
C ARG A 617 14.16 15.38 -4.44
N GLU A 618 14.69 14.91 -3.30
CA GLU A 618 15.39 15.77 -2.32
C GLU A 618 16.51 16.61 -2.96
N GLU A 619 17.23 16.05 -3.94
CA GLU A 619 18.32 16.71 -4.65
C GLU A 619 17.89 17.95 -5.45
N TYR A 620 16.63 18.01 -5.90
CA TYR A 620 16.06 19.12 -6.68
C TYR A 620 15.18 20.03 -5.84
N GLY A 621 14.51 19.50 -4.80
CA GLY A 621 13.66 20.28 -3.90
C GLY A 621 14.40 21.40 -3.17
N GLU A 622 15.64 21.16 -2.70
CA GLU A 622 16.46 22.22 -2.11
C GLU A 622 16.83 23.30 -3.12
N LYS A 623 17.24 22.90 -4.35
CA LYS A 623 17.60 23.82 -5.42
C LYS A 623 16.41 24.70 -5.80
N LEU A 624 15.22 24.10 -5.93
CA LEU A 624 13.98 24.78 -6.25
C LEU A 624 13.67 25.90 -5.23
N SER A 625 13.86 25.64 -3.93
CA SER A 625 13.57 26.64 -2.88
C SER A 625 14.46 27.90 -2.93
N ARG A 626 15.65 27.79 -3.54
CA ARG A 626 16.63 28.87 -3.66
C ARG A 626 16.49 29.68 -4.95
N LEU A 627 15.60 29.27 -5.85
CA LEU A 627 15.39 29.98 -7.12
C LEU A 627 14.84 31.39 -6.88
N SER A 628 15.39 32.35 -7.60
CA SER A 628 15.01 33.77 -7.50
C SER A 628 14.37 34.33 -8.77
N ASP A 629 14.59 33.67 -9.92
CA ASP A 629 14.07 34.09 -11.21
C ASP A 629 13.68 32.90 -12.11
N PHE A 630 12.94 33.21 -13.16
CA PHE A 630 12.45 32.24 -14.14
C PHE A 630 13.58 31.56 -14.94
N HIS A 631 14.67 32.27 -15.22
CA HIS A 631 15.79 31.70 -15.97
C HIS A 631 16.47 30.58 -15.16
N ALA A 632 16.64 30.77 -13.86
CA ALA A 632 17.16 29.76 -12.96
C ALA A 632 16.22 28.54 -12.86
N PHE A 633 14.90 28.76 -12.85
CA PHE A 633 13.91 27.67 -12.93
C PHE A 633 14.03 26.87 -14.23
N THR A 634 14.02 27.54 -15.38
CA THR A 634 14.13 26.85 -16.68
C THR A 634 15.44 26.09 -16.82
N ALA A 635 16.55 26.62 -16.29
CA ALA A 635 17.84 25.91 -16.26
C ALA A 635 17.77 24.62 -15.42
N LEU A 636 17.14 24.68 -14.24
CA LEU A 636 16.93 23.50 -13.39
C LEU A 636 16.02 22.47 -14.06
N ALA A 637 14.90 22.91 -14.63
CA ALA A 637 13.96 22.02 -15.33
C ALA A 637 14.64 21.34 -16.54
N ASN A 638 15.43 22.08 -17.32
CA ASN A 638 16.21 21.52 -18.42
C ASN A 638 17.27 20.51 -17.95
N ASP A 639 17.95 20.72 -16.82
CA ASP A 639 18.91 19.76 -16.26
C ASP A 639 18.23 18.43 -15.89
N ILE A 640 17.02 18.51 -15.32
CA ILE A 640 16.20 17.33 -14.99
C ILE A 640 15.79 16.59 -16.25
N LEU A 641 15.28 17.32 -17.26
CA LEU A 641 14.81 16.74 -18.51
C LEU A 641 15.96 16.11 -19.33
N LYS A 642 17.20 16.61 -19.21
CA LYS A 642 18.40 16.07 -19.89
C LYS A 642 19.00 14.83 -19.24
N LYS A 643 18.71 14.59 -17.95
CA LYS A 643 19.23 13.43 -17.20
C LYS A 643 18.29 12.22 -17.26
N LYS A 644 17.06 12.44 -17.72
CA LYS A 644 16.14 11.41 -18.20
C LYS A 644 16.48 11.04 -19.65
#